data_AF-A0A3R9YX71-F1
#
_entry.id   AF-A0A3R9YX71-F1
#
_cell.length_a   1.000
_cell.length_b   1.000
_cell.length_c   1.000
_cell.angle_alpha   90.00
_cell.angle_beta   90.00
_cell.angle_gamma   90.00
#
_symmetry.space_group_name_H-M   'P 1'
#
loop_
_entity.id
_entity.type
_entity.pdbx_description
1 polymer ?
#
loop_
_entity_poly.entity_id
_entity_poly.type
_entity_poly.pdbx_seq_one_letter_code
_entity_poly.pdbx_strand_id
1 'polypeptide(L)'
;MSLEQLQNLYEKYLRQISLKEIRQAEKEQLIQQPFFAHFREPVLSDHQQADTDPSSPLFKEYLSFKKTEQEKQQQQLLTLKNEFTYEDFFLNWEKNLDQTEESLTFKSNDYTRYHVDQKERLKTEIKQVIQHSPEAWETYYQQQWLKDIDNLHQQRLVSVPYVQQTKEKMLKALKQGTPIYVVGHLGSGKTQLAIEVATDFIIQRKIQQKLETALEEWFTSHPKASKEEVLTFFKKMYQVEHTHYIHLLTHGSKEEIAALRPLFISGSHNLTYEDMFVEKTLTLEQTFQSQSFSDYLNTLATDYNQWLTEHDTYLNHLTADESLQLKIQVWKSFSDLFIAKNSSFGTTIQKMDREILLAIKQGRPVIVDELNTIAMQNLIALNDILQRHAGQTAYITGVGPVYIHPGFGFIGTGNLSTDLVSYEGTNQLNPAFQSRFLTIEYNYVPQQLTGDLTQQEQPEKNELFRIMLATLANPNGTLQLPNAKQSLAELFRFAQLSRLTQHIFMGKWIEDEKGETMSHLELRESVLSIRNIIRVLDEWNLGEEKDLSQALWEGFISSITYPDDQNYILSQAVRLGFFQQADGWCVATKATGEGLTTYDEIREYPYHYVRPTTETLSYLDVIQLIFGNQPARTSVPLTLQEHPNFKETKPMMTLKNYQKLDQELSQIEYSQFLWQFLTEDGDKL
;
A
#
# COMPACT_ATOMS: atom_id res chain seq x y z
N MET A 1 37.14 24.97 6.69
CA MET A 1 36.34 23.75 6.56
C MET A 1 36.14 23.45 5.09
N SER A 2 36.26 22.19 4.70
CA SER A 2 35.85 21.72 3.37
C SER A 2 34.34 21.51 3.29
N LEU A 3 33.81 21.37 2.07
CA LEU A 3 32.40 21.02 1.85
C LEU A 3 32.02 19.70 2.53
N GLU A 4 32.88 18.68 2.44
CA GLU A 4 32.69 17.37 3.09
C GLU A 4 32.63 17.49 4.61
N GLN A 5 33.44 18.37 5.22
CA GLN A 5 33.40 18.61 6.66
C GLN A 5 32.10 19.29 7.09
N LEU A 6 31.56 20.21 6.28
CA LEU A 6 30.27 20.85 6.53
C LEU A 6 29.11 19.86 6.37
N GLN A 7 29.16 18.97 5.38
CA GLN A 7 28.17 17.90 5.19
C GLN A 7 28.17 16.90 6.36
N ASN A 8 29.35 16.44 6.78
CA ASN A 8 29.46 15.56 7.95
C ASN A 8 28.94 16.21 9.25
N LEU A 9 29.12 17.53 9.40
CA LEU A 9 28.52 18.27 10.52
C LEU A 9 27.01 18.40 10.40
N TYR A 10 26.50 18.59 9.18
CA TYR A 10 25.06 18.62 8.92
C TYR A 10 24.39 17.28 9.24
N GLU A 11 24.98 16.16 8.83
CA GLU A 11 24.48 14.82 9.17
C GLU A 11 24.46 14.57 10.69
N LYS A 12 25.55 14.93 11.38
CA LYS A 12 25.60 14.84 12.86
C LYS A 12 24.54 15.73 13.52
N TYR A 13 24.35 16.94 13.01
CA TYR A 13 23.34 17.88 13.48
C TYR A 13 21.92 17.31 13.32
N LEU A 14 21.61 16.71 12.16
CA LEU A 14 20.30 16.06 11.94
C LEU A 14 20.06 14.92 12.94
N ARG A 15 21.04 14.03 13.16
CA ARG A 15 20.92 12.94 14.15
C ARG A 15 20.64 13.47 15.57
N GLN A 16 21.25 14.59 15.95
CA GLN A 16 21.01 15.22 17.25
C GLN A 16 19.63 15.86 17.37
N ILE A 17 19.14 16.54 16.33
CA ILE A 17 17.77 17.09 16.33
C ILE A 17 16.77 15.94 16.43
N SER A 18 16.94 14.90 15.62
CA SER A 18 16.08 13.71 15.65
C SER A 18 15.98 13.12 17.05
N LEU A 19 17.10 12.99 17.77
CA LEU A 19 17.10 12.52 19.16
C LEU A 19 16.35 13.47 20.11
N LYS A 20 16.49 14.79 19.92
CA LYS A 20 15.77 15.79 20.74
C LYS A 20 14.26 15.75 20.51
N GLU A 21 13.82 15.62 19.26
CA GLU A 21 12.40 15.51 18.89
C GLU A 21 11.76 14.26 19.50
N ILE A 22 12.42 13.10 19.41
CA ILE A 22 11.93 11.85 19.99
C ILE A 22 11.75 12.01 21.51
N ARG A 23 12.77 12.54 22.20
CA ARG A 23 12.71 12.79 23.64
C ARG A 23 11.61 13.78 24.02
N GLN A 24 11.32 14.75 23.16
CA GLN A 24 10.23 15.68 23.41
C GLN A 24 8.87 15.00 23.26
N ALA A 25 8.66 14.21 22.20
CA ALA A 25 7.43 13.45 21.98
C ALA A 25 7.16 12.46 23.12
N GLU A 26 8.20 11.76 23.60
CA GLU A 26 8.10 10.87 24.77
C GLU A 26 7.69 11.64 26.04
N LYS A 27 8.27 12.83 26.27
CA LYS A 27 7.90 13.69 27.40
C LYS A 27 6.45 14.15 27.33
N GLU A 28 5.99 14.53 26.13
CA GLU A 28 4.60 14.96 25.92
C GLU A 28 3.61 13.82 26.19
N GLN A 29 3.94 12.58 25.79
CA GLN A 29 3.14 11.39 26.15
C GLN A 29 3.18 11.09 27.66
N LEU A 30 4.35 11.23 28.31
CA LEU A 30 4.52 11.04 29.75
C LEU A 30 3.70 12.03 30.58
N ILE A 31 3.55 13.28 30.12
CA ILE A 31 2.70 14.29 30.79
C ILE A 31 1.24 13.82 30.88
N GLN A 32 0.77 13.02 29.92
CA GLN A 32 -0.58 12.46 29.93
C GLN A 32 -0.75 11.28 30.89
N GLN A 33 0.34 10.72 31.43
CA GLN A 33 0.33 9.59 32.36
C GLN A 33 1.15 9.89 33.64
N PRO A 34 0.54 10.50 34.66
CA PRO A 34 1.24 11.03 35.84
C PRO A 34 1.95 9.95 36.67
N PHE A 35 1.49 8.70 36.62
CA PHE A 35 2.16 7.56 37.25
C PHE A 35 3.56 7.34 36.65
N PHE A 36 3.68 7.23 35.32
CA PHE A 36 4.96 7.00 34.66
C PHE A 36 5.87 8.23 34.72
N ALA A 37 5.32 9.44 34.73
CA ALA A 37 6.11 10.66 34.92
C ALA A 37 6.85 10.68 36.28
N HIS A 38 6.31 10.00 37.30
CA HIS A 38 6.89 9.96 38.64
C HIS A 38 7.87 8.79 38.87
N PHE A 39 7.57 7.61 38.30
CA PHE A 39 8.30 6.37 38.61
C PHE A 39 9.30 5.91 37.54
N ARG A 40 9.38 6.57 36.38
CA ARG A 40 10.31 6.18 35.31
C ARG A 40 11.70 6.79 35.55
N GLU A 41 12.71 5.95 35.64
CA GLU A 41 14.11 6.41 35.67
C GLU A 41 14.52 6.89 34.26
N PRO A 42 15.13 8.08 34.12
CA PRO A 42 15.62 8.53 32.83
C PRO A 42 16.78 7.64 32.39
N VAL A 43 16.64 6.97 31.24
CA VAL A 43 17.75 6.25 30.61
C VAL A 43 18.80 7.28 30.19
N LEU A 44 19.92 7.32 30.92
CA LEU A 44 21.13 8.03 30.52
C LEU A 44 21.73 7.28 29.33
N SER A 45 21.45 7.74 28.12
CA SER A 45 22.21 7.29 26.96
C SER A 45 23.64 7.80 27.10
N ASP A 46 24.61 6.90 27.27
CA ASP A 46 26.05 7.18 27.45
C ASP A 46 26.75 7.88 26.26
N HIS A 47 26.02 8.30 25.24
CA HIS A 47 26.56 9.20 24.24
C HIS A 47 26.63 10.61 24.82
N GLN A 48 27.85 10.93 25.28
CA GLN A 48 28.39 12.27 25.42
C GLN A 48 27.64 13.21 24.47
N GLN A 49 27.02 14.25 25.05
CA GLN A 49 26.72 15.48 24.35
C GLN A 49 28.04 16.00 23.79
N ALA A 50 28.47 15.48 22.64
CA ALA A 50 29.27 16.26 21.74
C ALA A 50 28.30 17.34 21.28
N ASP A 51 28.23 18.44 22.05
CA ASP A 51 27.72 19.69 21.55
C ASP A 51 28.49 19.94 20.25
N THR A 52 27.90 19.57 19.11
CA THR A 52 28.25 20.20 17.85
C THR A 52 27.75 21.60 18.04
N ASP A 53 28.58 22.41 18.68
CA ASP A 53 28.24 23.75 19.07
C ASP A 53 27.83 24.45 17.78
N PRO A 54 26.54 24.84 17.63
CA PRO A 54 26.09 25.58 16.46
C PRO A 54 26.81 26.93 16.34
N SER A 55 27.71 27.27 17.26
CA SER A 55 28.43 28.52 17.41
C SER A 55 29.36 28.86 16.24
N SER A 56 29.74 27.92 15.37
CA SER A 56 30.49 28.27 14.16
C SER A 56 29.59 29.06 13.19
N PRO A 57 29.88 30.36 12.94
CA PRO A 57 29.04 31.20 12.08
C PRO A 57 28.90 30.62 10.66
N LEU A 58 29.97 30.00 10.14
CA LEU A 58 29.98 29.31 8.84
C LEU A 58 28.94 28.17 8.76
N PHE A 59 28.75 27.42 9.85
CA PHE A 59 27.77 26.33 9.87
C PHE A 59 26.33 26.84 9.93
N LYS A 60 26.08 27.95 10.65
CA LYS A 60 24.76 28.61 10.66
C LYS A 60 24.38 29.15 9.29
N GLU A 61 25.33 29.77 8.59
CA GLU A 61 25.15 30.23 7.21
C GLU A 61 24.92 29.07 6.23
N TYR A 62 25.63 27.95 6.42
CA TYR A 62 25.38 26.74 5.64
C TYR A 62 23.97 26.16 5.89
N LEU A 63 23.50 26.16 7.13
CA LEU A 63 22.16 25.70 7.51
C LEU A 63 21.05 26.57 6.91
N SER A 64 21.19 27.90 7.00
CA SER A 64 20.21 28.82 6.42
C SER A 64 20.15 28.67 4.90
N PHE A 65 21.31 28.56 4.25
CA PHE A 65 21.40 28.28 2.83
C PHE A 65 20.69 26.97 2.44
N LYS A 66 21.03 25.86 3.10
CA LYS A 66 20.42 24.53 2.88
C LYS A 66 18.90 24.62 2.98
N LYS A 67 18.37 25.28 4.01
CA LYS A 67 16.93 25.46 4.19
C LYS A 67 16.29 26.28 3.06
N THR A 68 16.90 27.41 2.68
CA THR A 68 16.37 28.25 1.59
C THR A 68 16.35 27.54 0.23
N GLU A 69 17.41 26.77 -0.08
CA GLU A 69 17.42 25.98 -1.32
C GLU A 69 16.46 24.79 -1.26
N GLN A 70 16.35 24.08 -0.12
CA GLN A 70 15.34 23.04 0.06
C GLN A 70 13.92 23.59 -0.17
N GLU A 71 13.58 24.74 0.41
CA GLU A 71 12.27 25.39 0.20
C GLU A 71 12.02 25.76 -1.27
N LYS A 72 13.04 26.31 -1.95
CA LYS A 72 12.97 26.65 -3.38
C LYS A 72 12.79 25.41 -4.26
N GLN A 73 13.59 24.37 -4.03
CA GLN A 73 13.47 23.10 -4.77
C GLN A 73 12.14 22.40 -4.47
N GLN A 74 11.65 22.47 -3.24
CA GLN A 74 10.33 21.96 -2.86
C GLN A 74 9.21 22.65 -3.64
N GLN A 75 9.25 23.98 -3.75
CA GLN A 75 8.27 24.75 -4.52
C GLN A 75 8.34 24.40 -6.01
N GLN A 76 9.55 24.28 -6.57
CA GLN A 76 9.74 23.88 -7.96
C GLN A 76 9.18 22.48 -8.25
N LEU A 77 9.52 21.49 -7.42
CA LEU A 77 8.99 20.12 -7.53
C LEU A 77 7.47 20.07 -7.37
N LEU A 78 6.91 20.89 -6.47
CA LEU A 78 5.47 20.98 -6.26
C LEU A 78 4.76 21.57 -7.49
N THR A 79 5.32 22.61 -8.12
CA THR A 79 4.80 23.18 -9.37
C THR A 79 4.77 22.12 -10.48
N LEU A 80 5.89 21.42 -10.72
CA LEU A 80 5.97 20.37 -11.74
C LEU A 80 4.98 19.21 -11.47
N LYS A 81 4.82 18.78 -10.21
CA LYS A 81 3.85 17.75 -9.82
C LYS A 81 2.40 18.20 -10.06
N ASN A 82 2.08 19.48 -9.80
CA ASN A 82 0.75 20.01 -10.05
C ASN A 82 0.43 20.10 -11.54
N GLU A 83 1.39 20.55 -12.36
CA GLU A 83 1.26 20.56 -13.81
C GLU A 83 1.06 19.13 -14.34
N PHE A 84 1.82 18.16 -13.85
CA PHE A 84 1.63 16.75 -14.23
C PHE A 84 0.21 16.25 -13.89
N THR A 85 -0.31 16.63 -12.71
CA THR A 85 -1.65 16.26 -12.27
C THR A 85 -2.73 16.91 -13.13
N TYR A 86 -2.53 18.17 -13.52
CA TYR A 86 -3.41 18.89 -14.43
C TYR A 86 -3.46 18.24 -15.82
N GLU A 87 -2.29 17.91 -16.39
CA GLU A 87 -2.21 17.26 -17.71
C GLU A 87 -2.80 15.83 -17.66
N ASP A 88 -2.69 15.09 -16.53
CA ASP A 88 -3.40 13.81 -16.36
C ASP A 88 -4.92 13.97 -16.26
N PHE A 89 -5.39 15.01 -15.56
CA PHE A 89 -6.82 15.33 -15.45
C PHE A 89 -7.42 15.63 -16.82
N PHE A 90 -6.80 16.50 -17.62
CA PHE A 90 -7.27 16.84 -18.96
C PHE A 90 -7.23 15.65 -19.91
N LEU A 91 -6.16 14.84 -19.85
CA LEU A 91 -6.09 13.60 -20.63
C LEU A 91 -7.24 12.64 -20.31
N ASN A 92 -7.67 12.55 -19.05
CA ASN A 92 -8.80 11.71 -18.66
C ASN A 92 -10.13 12.33 -19.12
N TRP A 93 -10.29 13.65 -19.01
CA TRP A 93 -11.49 14.37 -19.46
C TRP A 93 -11.69 14.21 -20.97
N GLU A 94 -10.66 14.44 -21.79
CA GLU A 94 -10.74 14.29 -23.25
C GLU A 94 -11.10 12.86 -23.67
N LYS A 95 -10.53 11.85 -22.99
CA LYS A 95 -10.89 10.45 -23.23
C LYS A 95 -12.36 10.16 -22.94
N ASN A 96 -12.92 10.79 -21.91
CA ASN A 96 -14.33 10.62 -21.56
C ASN A 96 -15.25 11.31 -22.58
N LEU A 97 -14.83 12.46 -23.15
CA LEU A 97 -15.58 13.15 -24.20
C LEU A 97 -15.63 12.36 -25.51
N ASP A 98 -14.52 11.70 -25.87
CA ASP A 98 -14.44 10.86 -27.07
C ASP A 98 -15.20 9.52 -26.95
N GLN A 99 -15.57 9.11 -25.74
CA GLN A 99 -16.49 7.99 -25.52
C GLN A 99 -17.94 8.42 -25.80
N THR A 100 -18.35 8.39 -27.06
CA THR A 100 -19.78 8.51 -27.41
C THR A 100 -20.50 7.16 -27.27
N GLU A 101 -21.82 7.17 -27.05
CA GLU A 101 -22.65 5.96 -26.92
C GLU A 101 -22.49 4.97 -28.11
N GLU A 102 -22.06 5.46 -29.27
CA GLU A 102 -21.88 4.67 -30.51
C GLU A 102 -20.46 4.12 -30.72
N SER A 103 -19.45 4.62 -29.98
CA SER A 103 -18.02 4.31 -30.19
C SER A 103 -17.34 3.95 -28.87
N LEU A 104 -17.50 2.70 -28.43
CA LEU A 104 -16.89 2.16 -27.21
C LEU A 104 -15.36 1.99 -27.28
N THR A 105 -14.74 2.30 -28.43
CA THR A 105 -13.29 2.23 -28.61
C THR A 105 -12.65 3.60 -28.38
N PHE A 106 -11.66 3.67 -27.49
CA PHE A 106 -10.81 4.85 -27.35
C PHE A 106 -10.10 5.16 -28.66
N LYS A 107 -10.32 6.35 -29.20
CA LYS A 107 -9.58 6.85 -30.36
C LYS A 107 -8.49 7.80 -29.88
N SER A 108 -7.31 7.68 -30.48
CA SER A 108 -6.24 8.66 -30.26
C SER A 108 -6.49 9.85 -31.18
N ASN A 109 -6.57 11.03 -30.58
CA ASN A 109 -6.67 12.32 -31.26
C ASN A 109 -5.39 13.15 -31.00
N ASP A 110 -5.23 14.30 -31.66
CA ASP A 110 -4.02 15.11 -31.51
C ASP A 110 -3.88 15.73 -30.10
N TYR A 111 -4.99 16.00 -29.42
CA TYR A 111 -5.01 16.59 -28.08
C TYR A 111 -4.59 15.59 -26.99
N THR A 112 -5.15 14.37 -27.03
CA THR A 112 -4.75 13.25 -26.15
C THR A 112 -3.28 12.87 -26.35
N ARG A 113 -2.73 12.98 -27.57
CA ARG A 113 -1.29 12.80 -27.83
C ARG A 113 -0.48 13.93 -27.20
N TYR A 114 -0.90 15.18 -27.39
CA TYR A 114 -0.25 16.34 -26.79
C TYR A 114 -0.15 16.20 -25.25
N HIS A 115 -1.23 15.83 -24.57
CA HIS A 115 -1.21 15.65 -23.11
C HIS A 115 -0.30 14.50 -22.66
N VAL A 116 -0.23 13.40 -23.44
CA VAL A 116 0.71 12.30 -23.17
C VAL A 116 2.17 12.78 -23.30
N ASP A 117 2.48 13.53 -24.36
CA ASP A 117 3.83 14.06 -24.58
C ASP A 117 4.25 15.06 -23.49
N GLN A 118 3.32 15.95 -23.05
CA GLN A 118 3.58 16.86 -21.93
C GLN A 118 3.85 16.11 -20.63
N LYS A 119 3.11 15.05 -20.34
CA LYS A 119 3.34 14.23 -19.14
C LYS A 119 4.72 13.58 -19.13
N GLU A 120 5.15 13.01 -20.25
CA GLU A 120 6.50 12.41 -20.36
C GLU A 120 7.60 13.46 -20.27
N ARG A 121 7.38 14.65 -20.85
CA ARG A 121 8.28 15.80 -20.68
C ARG A 121 8.41 16.20 -19.21
N LEU A 122 7.30 16.43 -18.50
CA LEU A 122 7.29 16.82 -17.09
C LEU A 122 7.94 15.75 -16.19
N LYS A 123 7.70 14.47 -16.48
CA LYS A 123 8.35 13.35 -15.78
C LYS A 123 9.87 13.37 -15.97
N THR A 124 10.34 13.72 -17.16
CA THR A 124 11.76 13.86 -17.48
C THR A 124 12.36 15.09 -16.78
N GLU A 125 11.66 16.22 -16.76
CA GLU A 125 12.08 17.44 -16.04
C GLU A 125 12.20 17.20 -14.53
N ILE A 126 11.23 16.51 -13.91
CA ILE A 126 11.31 16.11 -12.48
C ILE A 126 12.57 15.26 -12.23
N LYS A 127 12.85 14.27 -13.08
CA LYS A 127 14.05 13.43 -12.95
C LYS A 127 15.33 14.24 -13.08
N GLN A 128 15.38 15.19 -14.02
CA GLN A 128 16.53 16.06 -14.19
C GLN A 128 16.76 16.92 -12.94
N VAL A 129 15.71 17.53 -12.38
CA VAL A 129 15.83 18.33 -11.14
C VAL A 129 16.42 17.50 -10.00
N ILE A 130 15.95 16.26 -9.82
CA ILE A 130 16.44 15.33 -8.79
C ILE A 130 17.91 14.92 -9.03
N GLN A 131 18.32 14.74 -10.29
CA GLN A 131 19.69 14.32 -10.62
C GLN A 131 20.73 15.45 -10.48
N HIS A 132 20.33 16.71 -10.69
CA HIS A 132 21.27 17.84 -10.71
C HIS A 132 21.37 18.58 -9.37
N SER A 133 20.37 18.49 -8.49
CA SER A 133 20.34 19.19 -7.20
C SER A 133 20.29 18.21 -6.01
N PRO A 134 21.26 18.25 -5.09
CA PRO A 134 21.22 17.41 -3.89
C PRO A 134 20.09 17.79 -2.94
N GLU A 135 19.72 19.08 -2.84
CA GLU A 135 18.56 19.52 -2.07
C GLU A 135 17.24 19.00 -2.66
N ALA A 136 17.10 19.03 -3.99
CA ALA A 136 15.91 18.47 -4.64
C ALA A 136 15.81 16.96 -4.43
N TRP A 137 16.94 16.25 -4.49
CA TRP A 137 17.03 14.82 -4.18
C TRP A 137 16.58 14.52 -2.74
N GLU A 138 17.15 15.24 -1.77
CA GLU A 138 16.84 15.11 -0.35
C GLU A 138 15.35 15.37 -0.07
N THR A 139 14.81 16.48 -0.56
CA THR A 139 13.39 16.83 -0.36
C THR A 139 12.45 15.83 -1.04
N TYR A 140 12.78 15.38 -2.26
CA TYR A 140 11.94 14.44 -3.00
C TYR A 140 11.84 13.10 -2.28
N TYR A 141 12.98 12.51 -1.91
CA TYR A 141 12.99 11.20 -1.25
C TYR A 141 12.58 11.27 0.21
N GLN A 142 12.74 12.41 0.88
CA GLN A 142 12.17 12.63 2.22
C GLN A 142 10.64 12.60 2.18
N GLN A 143 10.02 13.28 1.22
CA GLN A 143 8.56 13.21 1.03
C GLN A 143 8.10 11.78 0.72
N GLN A 144 8.86 11.07 -0.12
CA GLN A 144 8.55 9.68 -0.46
C GLN A 144 8.66 8.76 0.77
N TRP A 145 9.72 8.91 1.56
CA TRP A 145 9.96 8.13 2.78
C TRP A 145 8.90 8.37 3.85
N LEU A 146 8.56 9.63 4.13
CA LEU A 146 7.49 9.96 5.08
C LEU A 146 6.13 9.41 4.62
N LYS A 147 5.87 9.41 3.31
CA LYS A 147 4.66 8.81 2.74
C LYS A 147 4.64 7.29 2.91
N ASP A 148 5.79 6.62 2.83
CA ASP A 148 5.86 5.17 3.07
C ASP A 148 5.49 4.81 4.51
N ILE A 149 5.99 5.59 5.47
CA ILE A 149 5.70 5.43 6.90
C ILE A 149 4.22 5.71 7.18
N ASP A 150 3.68 6.81 6.65
CA ASP A 150 2.27 7.16 6.81
C ASP A 150 1.34 6.08 6.22
N ASN A 151 1.70 5.51 5.05
CA ASN A 151 0.94 4.40 4.47
C ASN A 151 0.90 3.19 5.42
N LEU A 152 2.01 2.80 6.05
CA LEU A 152 2.04 1.68 7.00
C LEU A 152 1.18 1.96 8.24
N HIS A 153 1.27 3.15 8.83
CA HIS A 153 0.42 3.52 9.96
C HIS A 153 -1.07 3.48 9.62
N GLN A 154 -1.43 3.79 8.37
CA GLN A 154 -2.80 3.69 7.85
C GLN A 154 -3.18 2.29 7.36
N GLN A 155 -2.34 1.27 7.60
CA GLN A 155 -2.52 -0.12 7.12
C GLN A 155 -2.67 -0.22 5.59
N ARG A 156 -2.00 0.66 4.85
CA ARG A 156 -1.92 0.67 3.38
C ARG A 156 -0.60 0.07 2.91
N LEU A 157 -0.57 -0.42 1.67
CA LEU A 157 0.63 -0.89 1.02
C LEU A 157 1.62 0.27 0.81
N VAL A 158 2.87 0.03 1.16
CA VAL A 158 3.98 0.96 0.91
C VAL A 158 4.11 1.23 -0.58
N SER A 159 4.34 2.50 -0.94
CA SER A 159 4.43 2.96 -2.33
C SER A 159 5.83 2.70 -2.91
N VAL A 160 6.22 1.44 -2.96
CA VAL A 160 7.44 0.97 -3.64
C VAL A 160 7.18 0.81 -5.15
N PRO A 161 8.22 0.92 -6.01
CA PRO A 161 8.05 0.89 -7.47
C PRO A 161 7.27 -0.32 -8.00
N TYR A 162 7.51 -1.53 -7.49
CA TYR A 162 6.77 -2.73 -7.88
C TYR A 162 5.26 -2.60 -7.64
N VAL A 163 4.88 -2.12 -6.44
CA VAL A 163 3.48 -1.90 -6.06
C VAL A 163 2.88 -0.80 -6.91
N GLN A 164 3.58 0.32 -7.09
CA GLN A 164 3.08 1.47 -7.84
C GLN A 164 2.83 1.13 -9.32
N GLN A 165 3.76 0.45 -9.99
CA GLN A 165 3.58 0.01 -11.37
C GLN A 165 2.38 -0.93 -11.53
N THR A 166 2.19 -1.83 -10.57
CA THR A 166 1.05 -2.76 -10.56
C THR A 166 -0.26 -2.01 -10.35
N LYS A 167 -0.31 -1.06 -9.38
CA LYS A 167 -1.46 -0.19 -9.14
C LYS A 167 -1.82 0.62 -10.40
N GLU A 168 -0.84 1.23 -11.05
CA GLU A 168 -1.04 2.02 -12.28
C GLU A 168 -1.61 1.15 -13.42
N LYS A 169 -1.10 -0.08 -13.58
CA LYS A 169 -1.62 -1.03 -14.58
C LYS A 169 -3.07 -1.42 -14.29
N MET A 170 -3.40 -1.74 -13.04
CA MET A 170 -4.76 -2.08 -12.62
C MET A 170 -5.72 -0.90 -12.77
N LEU A 171 -5.31 0.30 -12.34
CA LEU A 171 -6.10 1.52 -12.47
C LEU A 171 -6.41 1.85 -13.93
N LYS A 172 -5.42 1.69 -14.83
CA LYS A 172 -5.62 1.85 -16.28
C LYS A 172 -6.67 0.86 -16.82
N ALA A 173 -6.61 -0.40 -16.39
CA ALA A 173 -7.58 -1.42 -16.80
C ALA A 173 -9.00 -1.12 -16.28
N LEU A 174 -9.14 -0.66 -15.03
CA LEU A 174 -10.42 -0.21 -14.49
C LEU A 174 -10.99 0.99 -15.26
N LYS A 175 -10.16 1.99 -15.58
CA LYS A 175 -10.57 3.14 -16.42
C LYS A 175 -11.04 2.70 -17.82
N GLN A 176 -10.52 1.59 -18.33
CA GLN A 176 -10.91 0.99 -19.61
C GLN A 176 -12.12 0.05 -19.49
N GLY A 177 -12.65 -0.20 -18.29
CA GLY A 177 -13.71 -1.18 -18.05
C GLY A 177 -13.29 -2.62 -18.33
N THR A 178 -11.98 -2.92 -18.30
CA THR A 178 -11.47 -4.28 -18.50
C THR A 178 -11.46 -5.03 -17.17
N PRO A 179 -12.06 -6.23 -17.07
CA PRO A 179 -11.97 -7.05 -15.87
C PRO A 179 -10.53 -7.43 -15.55
N ILE A 180 -10.18 -7.46 -14.26
CA ILE A 180 -8.81 -7.72 -13.79
C ILE A 180 -8.79 -9.03 -13.01
N TYR A 181 -7.78 -9.85 -13.25
CA TYR A 181 -7.52 -11.02 -12.43
C TYR A 181 -6.09 -10.96 -11.86
N VAL A 182 -6.00 -10.75 -10.55
CA VAL A 182 -4.72 -10.66 -9.83
C VAL A 182 -4.36 -12.02 -9.26
N VAL A 183 -3.29 -12.61 -9.78
CA VAL A 183 -2.81 -13.93 -9.36
C VAL A 183 -1.43 -13.84 -8.72
N GLY A 184 -1.16 -14.72 -7.77
CA GLY A 184 0.16 -14.82 -7.15
C GLY A 184 0.14 -15.73 -5.93
N HIS A 185 1.28 -15.87 -5.28
CA HIS A 185 1.44 -16.78 -4.14
C HIS A 185 0.84 -16.21 -2.85
N LEU A 186 0.73 -17.06 -1.82
CA LEU A 186 0.19 -16.71 -0.52
C LEU A 186 0.97 -15.55 0.12
N GLY A 187 0.23 -14.64 0.78
CA GLY A 187 0.84 -13.59 1.58
C GLY A 187 1.58 -12.48 0.80
N SER A 188 1.38 -12.37 -0.52
CA SER A 188 1.95 -11.27 -1.33
C SER A 188 1.17 -9.94 -1.23
N GLY A 189 -0.05 -9.95 -0.68
CA GLY A 189 -0.89 -8.75 -0.51
C GLY A 189 -1.87 -8.46 -1.65
N LYS A 190 -2.24 -9.47 -2.46
CA LYS A 190 -3.16 -9.35 -3.61
C LYS A 190 -4.50 -8.68 -3.27
N THR A 191 -5.16 -9.13 -2.21
CA THR A 191 -6.48 -8.64 -1.79
C THR A 191 -6.40 -7.19 -1.34
N GLN A 192 -5.37 -6.84 -0.56
CA GLN A 192 -5.13 -5.46 -0.14
C GLN A 192 -4.85 -4.54 -1.35
N LEU A 193 -4.04 -5.01 -2.31
CA LEU A 193 -3.79 -4.29 -3.55
C LEU A 193 -5.09 -4.01 -4.32
N ALA A 194 -5.96 -5.01 -4.46
CA ALA A 194 -7.25 -4.85 -5.11
C ALA A 194 -8.14 -3.82 -4.41
N ILE A 195 -8.23 -3.88 -3.08
CA ILE A 195 -9.01 -2.94 -2.27
C ILE A 195 -8.51 -1.51 -2.46
N GLU A 196 -7.20 -1.30 -2.38
CA GLU A 196 -6.60 0.02 -2.52
C GLU A 196 -6.80 0.60 -3.92
N VAL A 197 -6.55 -0.18 -4.97
CA VAL A 197 -6.74 0.28 -6.35
C VAL A 197 -8.20 0.63 -6.63
N ALA A 198 -9.14 -0.20 -6.16
CA ALA A 198 -10.56 0.07 -6.35
C ALA A 198 -11.01 1.32 -5.59
N THR A 199 -10.52 1.53 -4.37
CA THR A 199 -10.79 2.73 -3.58
C THR A 199 -10.21 3.98 -4.24
N ASP A 200 -8.95 3.92 -4.68
CA ASP A 200 -8.28 5.02 -5.40
C ASP A 200 -9.03 5.34 -6.70
N PHE A 201 -9.53 4.33 -7.43
CA PHE A 201 -10.35 4.52 -8.63
C PHE A 201 -11.67 5.25 -8.34
N ILE A 202 -12.40 4.85 -7.29
CA ILE A 202 -13.65 5.52 -6.87
C ILE A 202 -13.37 6.99 -6.53
N ILE A 203 -12.32 7.26 -5.76
CA ILE A 203 -11.96 8.61 -5.33
C ILE A 203 -11.54 9.47 -6.52
N GLN A 204 -10.64 8.98 -7.37
CA GLN A 204 -10.20 9.72 -8.55
C GLN A 204 -11.37 10.09 -9.45
N ARG A 205 -12.33 9.17 -9.64
CA ARG A 205 -13.52 9.45 -10.44
C ARG A 205 -14.43 10.51 -9.80
N LYS A 206 -14.67 10.43 -8.49
CA LYS A 206 -15.47 11.45 -7.79
C LYS A 206 -14.81 12.84 -7.85
N ILE A 207 -13.50 12.89 -7.66
CA ILE A 207 -12.70 14.11 -7.81
C ILE A 207 -12.79 14.64 -9.25
N GLN A 208 -12.62 13.77 -10.24
CA GLN A 208 -12.73 14.11 -11.66
C GLN A 208 -14.08 14.80 -11.96
N GLN A 209 -15.19 14.15 -11.60
CA GLN A 209 -16.54 14.68 -11.86
C GLN A 209 -16.77 16.06 -11.22
N LYS A 210 -16.36 16.23 -9.96
CA LYS A 210 -16.49 17.51 -9.26
C LYS A 210 -15.63 18.61 -9.89
N LEU A 211 -14.42 18.28 -10.32
CA LEU A 211 -13.50 19.23 -10.94
C LEU A 211 -13.96 19.64 -12.33
N GLU A 212 -14.48 18.72 -13.13
CA GLU A 212 -15.09 19.02 -14.45
C GLU A 212 -16.20 20.07 -14.28
N THR A 213 -17.18 19.82 -13.40
CA THR A 213 -18.26 20.76 -13.12
C THR A 213 -17.75 22.11 -12.60
N ALA A 214 -16.84 22.10 -11.63
CA ALA A 214 -16.30 23.33 -11.04
C ALA A 214 -15.50 24.17 -12.04
N LEU A 215 -14.76 23.54 -12.96
CA LEU A 215 -14.00 24.23 -13.99
C LEU A 215 -14.92 24.84 -15.05
N GLU A 216 -15.98 24.14 -15.47
CA GLU A 216 -16.97 24.68 -16.41
C GLU A 216 -17.71 25.90 -15.83
N GLU A 217 -18.15 25.81 -14.58
CA GLU A 217 -18.79 26.92 -13.85
C GLU A 217 -17.84 28.12 -13.71
N TRP A 218 -16.58 27.86 -13.33
CA TRP A 218 -15.58 28.91 -13.21
C TRP A 218 -15.23 29.55 -14.55
N PHE A 219 -15.08 28.77 -15.62
CA PHE A 219 -14.79 29.27 -16.95
C PHE A 219 -15.92 30.17 -17.49
N THR A 220 -17.18 29.83 -17.20
CA THR A 220 -18.34 30.67 -17.59
C THR A 220 -18.26 32.08 -17.00
N SER A 221 -17.70 32.22 -15.80
CA SER A 221 -17.47 33.52 -15.15
C SER A 221 -16.16 34.21 -15.55
N HIS A 222 -15.20 33.47 -16.12
CA HIS A 222 -13.87 33.96 -16.51
C HIS A 222 -13.45 33.50 -17.94
N PRO A 223 -14.21 33.85 -19.00
CA PRO A 223 -13.99 33.31 -20.35
C PRO A 223 -12.68 33.76 -21.03
N LYS A 224 -11.99 34.76 -20.49
CA LYS A 224 -10.70 35.26 -20.99
C LYS A 224 -9.52 34.87 -20.10
N ALA A 225 -9.71 33.93 -19.18
CA ALA A 225 -8.67 33.53 -18.24
C ALA A 225 -7.45 32.93 -18.96
N SER A 226 -6.27 33.19 -18.40
CA SER A 226 -5.02 32.59 -18.88
C SER A 226 -4.84 31.15 -18.38
N LYS A 227 -3.93 30.38 -19.00
CA LYS A 227 -3.58 29.02 -18.54
C LYS A 227 -3.10 29.01 -17.09
N GLU A 228 -2.36 30.03 -16.67
CA GLU A 228 -1.82 30.15 -15.31
C GLU A 228 -2.94 30.36 -14.27
N GLU A 229 -3.96 31.15 -14.60
CA GLU A 229 -5.13 31.36 -13.74
C GLU A 229 -5.94 30.07 -13.58
N VAL A 230 -6.15 29.34 -14.69
CA VAL A 230 -6.82 28.02 -14.69
C VAL A 230 -6.04 27.03 -13.82
N LEU A 231 -4.72 26.94 -14.00
CA LEU A 231 -3.86 26.05 -13.20
C LEU A 231 -3.91 26.37 -11.71
N THR A 232 -3.92 27.66 -11.36
CA THR A 232 -4.01 28.12 -9.97
C THR A 232 -5.34 27.73 -9.34
N PHE A 233 -6.45 27.94 -10.07
CA PHE A 233 -7.77 27.53 -9.63
C PHE A 233 -7.90 26.01 -9.49
N PHE A 234 -7.48 25.26 -10.52
CA PHE A 234 -7.46 23.80 -10.52
C PHE A 234 -6.69 23.25 -9.31
N LYS A 235 -5.48 23.75 -9.07
CA LYS A 235 -4.65 23.34 -7.93
C LYS A 235 -5.39 23.51 -6.61
N LYS A 236 -6.00 24.68 -6.40
CA LYS A 236 -6.73 24.97 -5.16
C LYS A 236 -7.89 24.00 -4.97
N MET A 237 -8.70 23.79 -6.01
CA MET A 237 -9.86 22.89 -5.95
C MET A 237 -9.44 21.43 -5.78
N TYR A 238 -8.43 20.98 -6.53
CA TYR A 238 -7.89 19.63 -6.43
C TYR A 238 -7.40 19.33 -5.01
N GLN A 239 -6.65 20.26 -4.40
CA GLN A 239 -6.16 20.09 -3.02
C GLN A 239 -7.30 20.00 -2.00
N VAL A 240 -8.35 20.83 -2.15
CA VAL A 240 -9.53 20.81 -1.27
C VAL A 240 -10.26 19.47 -1.38
N GLU A 241 -10.59 19.03 -2.59
CA GLU A 241 -11.33 17.78 -2.81
C GLU A 241 -10.51 16.55 -2.43
N HIS A 242 -9.23 16.52 -2.77
CA HIS A 242 -8.33 15.42 -2.40
C HIS A 242 -8.23 15.29 -0.87
N THR A 243 -8.06 16.40 -0.15
CA THR A 243 -8.00 16.41 1.32
C THR A 243 -9.33 15.99 1.92
N HIS A 244 -10.45 16.43 1.34
CA HIS A 244 -11.79 16.06 1.78
C HIS A 244 -12.03 14.54 1.71
N TYR A 245 -11.71 13.89 0.59
CA TYR A 245 -11.90 12.45 0.45
C TYR A 245 -10.96 11.62 1.33
N ILE A 246 -9.71 12.06 1.53
CA ILE A 246 -8.79 11.42 2.48
C ILE A 246 -9.32 11.54 3.92
N HIS A 247 -9.82 12.71 4.30
CA HIS A 247 -10.42 12.92 5.61
C HIS A 247 -11.69 12.05 5.80
N LEU A 248 -12.51 11.91 4.76
CA LEU A 248 -13.68 11.02 4.80
C LEU A 248 -13.31 9.54 4.99
N LEU A 249 -12.22 9.07 4.37
CA LEU A 249 -11.76 7.69 4.57
C LEU A 249 -11.30 7.41 6.00
N THR A 250 -10.78 8.42 6.70
CA THR A 250 -10.14 8.29 8.01
C THR A 250 -11.12 8.59 9.16
N HIS A 251 -11.98 9.59 8.99
CA HIS A 251 -12.85 10.12 10.06
C HIS A 251 -14.33 10.21 9.66
N GLY A 252 -14.71 9.72 8.47
CA GLY A 252 -16.10 9.76 7.99
C GLY A 252 -17.03 8.82 8.77
N SER A 253 -18.34 9.01 8.55
CA SER A 253 -19.35 8.06 9.02
C SER A 253 -19.21 6.69 8.33
N LYS A 254 -19.77 5.65 8.94
CA LYS A 254 -19.74 4.28 8.37
C LYS A 254 -20.34 4.23 6.97
N GLU A 255 -21.38 5.02 6.70
CA GLU A 255 -22.06 5.08 5.40
C GLU A 255 -21.21 5.78 4.34
N GLU A 256 -20.56 6.89 4.69
CA GLU A 256 -19.67 7.62 3.79
C GLU A 256 -18.44 6.78 3.42
N ILE A 257 -17.84 6.09 4.39
CA ILE A 257 -16.72 5.16 4.15
C ILE A 257 -17.20 4.00 3.27
N ALA A 258 -18.37 3.43 3.57
CA ALA A 258 -18.95 2.36 2.76
C ALA A 258 -19.19 2.80 1.31
N ALA A 259 -19.54 4.07 1.05
CA ALA A 259 -19.71 4.60 -0.30
C ALA A 259 -18.40 4.83 -1.07
N LEU A 260 -17.25 4.84 -0.38
CA LEU A 260 -15.92 5.01 -0.98
C LEU A 260 -15.16 3.68 -1.14
N ARG A 261 -15.59 2.62 -0.45
CA ARG A 261 -14.99 1.29 -0.58
C ARG A 261 -15.57 0.51 -1.76
N PRO A 262 -14.84 -0.46 -2.33
CA PRO A 262 -15.43 -1.43 -3.26
C PRO A 262 -16.42 -2.35 -2.54
N LEU A 263 -17.29 -3.01 -3.32
CA LEU A 263 -18.06 -4.14 -2.82
C LEU A 263 -17.18 -5.40 -2.84
N PHE A 264 -17.31 -6.25 -1.83
CA PHE A 264 -16.39 -7.36 -1.59
C PHE A 264 -17.14 -8.66 -1.37
N ILE A 265 -16.71 -9.72 -2.06
CA ILE A 265 -17.19 -11.09 -1.89
C ILE A 265 -15.99 -11.99 -1.64
N SER A 266 -16.06 -12.82 -0.60
CA SER A 266 -15.09 -13.89 -0.37
C SER A 266 -15.49 -15.12 -1.18
N GLY A 267 -14.60 -15.59 -2.05
CA GLY A 267 -14.78 -16.84 -2.78
C GLY A 267 -14.79 -18.04 -1.82
N SER A 268 -15.66 -19.00 -2.13
CA SER A 268 -15.65 -20.31 -1.50
C SER A 268 -16.28 -21.34 -2.43
N HIS A 269 -15.98 -22.62 -2.25
CA HIS A 269 -16.61 -23.69 -3.02
C HIS A 269 -18.14 -23.73 -2.88
N ASN A 270 -18.65 -23.27 -1.74
CA ASN A 270 -20.08 -23.28 -1.42
C ASN A 270 -20.80 -22.02 -1.90
N LEU A 271 -20.09 -21.02 -2.43
CA LEU A 271 -20.68 -19.77 -2.90
C LEU A 271 -21.62 -20.06 -4.07
N THR A 272 -22.91 -19.79 -3.87
CA THR A 272 -23.93 -20.08 -4.88
C THR A 272 -24.24 -18.87 -5.76
N TYR A 273 -25.01 -19.11 -6.82
CA TYR A 273 -25.54 -18.06 -7.67
C TYR A 273 -26.38 -17.03 -6.90
N GLU A 274 -27.17 -17.47 -5.92
CA GLU A 274 -28.05 -16.59 -5.14
C GLU A 274 -27.24 -15.66 -4.23
N ASP A 275 -26.11 -16.15 -3.70
CA ASP A 275 -25.18 -15.33 -2.89
C ASP A 275 -24.50 -14.22 -3.70
N MET A 276 -24.28 -14.44 -5.00
CA MET A 276 -23.63 -13.47 -5.88
C MET A 276 -24.55 -12.36 -6.37
N PHE A 277 -25.82 -12.69 -6.65
CA PHE A 277 -26.73 -11.79 -7.37
C PHE A 277 -28.00 -11.43 -6.61
N VAL A 278 -28.72 -12.41 -6.07
CA VAL A 278 -30.03 -12.19 -5.44
C VAL A 278 -30.29 -13.19 -4.33
N GLU A 279 -30.49 -12.68 -3.12
CA GLU A 279 -31.08 -13.44 -2.03
C GLU A 279 -32.61 -13.29 -2.06
N LYS A 280 -33.33 -14.39 -1.93
CA LYS A 280 -34.78 -14.39 -1.75
C LYS A 280 -35.08 -14.46 -0.26
N THR A 281 -35.49 -13.36 0.34
CA THR A 281 -35.99 -13.33 1.71
C THR A 281 -37.51 -13.30 1.73
N LEU A 282 -38.09 -14.01 2.70
CA LEU A 282 -39.51 -13.91 2.99
C LEU A 282 -39.70 -12.76 3.95
N THR A 283 -40.28 -11.65 3.48
CA THR A 283 -40.70 -10.58 4.37
C THR A 283 -42.20 -10.68 4.61
N LEU A 284 -42.58 -10.48 5.88
CA LEU A 284 -43.97 -10.36 6.26
C LEU A 284 -44.44 -8.98 5.86
N GLU A 285 -45.39 -8.90 4.93
CA GLU A 285 -46.09 -7.65 4.69
C GLU A 285 -46.94 -7.32 5.93
N GLN A 286 -46.41 -6.45 6.78
CA GLN A 286 -47.25 -5.73 7.73
C GLN A 286 -48.00 -4.67 6.92
N THR A 287 -49.27 -4.95 6.64
CA THR A 287 -50.24 -3.99 6.06
C THR A 287 -50.41 -2.71 6.90
N PHE A 288 -49.86 -2.67 8.12
CA PHE A 288 -49.87 -1.51 9.01
C PHE A 288 -48.62 -0.63 8.85
N GLN A 289 -48.64 0.29 7.88
CA GLN A 289 -47.72 1.44 7.87
C GLN A 289 -48.28 2.55 8.78
N SER A 290 -47.47 3.08 9.68
CA SER A 290 -47.88 4.05 10.72
C SER A 290 -48.54 5.34 10.20
N GLN A 291 -48.21 5.77 8.98
CA GLN A 291 -48.84 6.93 8.33
C GLN A 291 -50.22 6.62 7.72
N SER A 292 -50.53 5.35 7.40
CA SER A 292 -51.81 4.93 6.81
C SER A 292 -52.89 4.61 7.85
N PHE A 293 -52.50 4.39 9.11
CA PHE A 293 -53.41 3.95 10.17
C PHE A 293 -54.53 4.97 10.46
N SER A 294 -54.21 6.27 10.42
CA SER A 294 -55.20 7.33 10.57
C SER A 294 -56.21 7.35 9.43
N ASP A 295 -55.78 7.12 8.19
CA ASP A 295 -56.65 7.12 7.01
C ASP A 295 -57.59 5.91 7.02
N TYR A 296 -57.11 4.77 7.51
CA TYR A 296 -57.93 3.59 7.72
C TYR A 296 -58.96 3.76 8.84
N LEU A 297 -58.57 4.37 9.96
CA LEU A 297 -59.52 4.70 11.04
C LEU A 297 -60.58 5.70 10.57
N ASN A 298 -60.19 6.67 9.75
CA ASN A 298 -61.13 7.61 9.15
C ASN A 298 -62.12 6.91 8.22
N THR A 299 -61.67 5.93 7.43
CA THR A 299 -62.56 5.14 6.55
C THR A 299 -63.55 4.31 7.36
N LEU A 300 -63.06 3.60 8.39
CA LEU A 300 -63.90 2.84 9.33
C LEU A 300 -64.94 3.71 10.05
N ALA A 301 -64.52 4.89 10.51
CA ALA A 301 -65.41 5.85 11.15
C ALA A 301 -66.46 6.39 10.15
N THR A 302 -66.08 6.58 8.88
CA THR A 302 -66.98 7.03 7.82
C THR A 302 -68.05 5.98 7.53
N ASP A 303 -67.66 4.71 7.36
CA ASP A 303 -68.58 3.59 7.11
C ASP A 303 -69.54 3.38 8.29
N TYR A 304 -69.02 3.47 9.52
CA TYR A 304 -69.85 3.36 10.72
C TYR A 304 -70.83 4.54 10.86
N ASN A 305 -70.39 5.76 10.60
CA ASN A 305 -71.25 6.94 10.63
C ASN A 305 -72.32 6.89 9.52
N GLN A 306 -71.98 6.39 8.33
CA GLN A 306 -72.95 6.15 7.27
C GLN A 306 -74.01 5.15 7.71
N TRP A 307 -73.61 4.02 8.31
CA TRP A 307 -74.55 3.04 8.85
C TRP A 307 -75.46 3.64 9.93
N LEU A 308 -74.92 4.46 10.83
CA LEU A 308 -75.70 5.18 11.84
C LEU A 308 -76.76 6.09 11.20
N THR A 309 -76.41 6.83 10.15
CA THR A 309 -77.36 7.71 9.46
C THR A 309 -78.44 6.95 8.70
N GLU A 310 -78.11 5.80 8.11
CA GLU A 310 -79.07 4.94 7.40
C GLU A 310 -80.08 4.29 8.36
N HIS A 311 -79.67 4.03 9.61
CA HIS A 311 -80.48 3.33 10.61
C HIS A 311 -80.99 4.24 11.74
N ASP A 312 -80.87 5.56 11.59
CA ASP A 312 -81.19 6.55 12.63
C ASP A 312 -82.67 6.49 13.05
N THR A 313 -83.58 6.31 12.09
CA THR A 313 -85.02 6.17 12.35
C THR A 313 -85.35 4.92 13.19
N TYR A 314 -84.65 3.81 12.97
CA TYR A 314 -84.78 2.57 13.74
C TYR A 314 -84.17 2.69 15.15
N LEU A 315 -83.02 3.37 15.26
CA LEU A 315 -82.31 3.60 16.52
C LEU A 315 -83.08 4.53 17.47
N ASN A 316 -83.89 5.45 16.93
CA ASN A 316 -84.74 6.37 17.71
C ASN A 316 -86.01 5.70 18.28
N HIS A 317 -86.37 4.50 17.83
CA HIS A 317 -87.48 3.71 18.37
C HIS A 317 -87.07 2.74 19.49
N LEU A 318 -85.77 2.61 19.78
CA LEU A 318 -85.21 1.76 20.83
C LEU A 318 -85.01 2.54 22.14
N THR A 319 -84.97 1.84 23.28
CA THR A 319 -84.57 2.47 24.54
C THR A 319 -83.10 2.89 24.49
N ALA A 320 -82.71 3.88 25.29
CA ALA A 320 -81.35 4.45 25.24
C ALA A 320 -80.25 3.39 25.48
N ASP A 321 -80.49 2.43 26.37
CA ASP A 321 -79.55 1.34 26.67
C ASP A 321 -79.45 0.32 25.53
N GLU A 322 -80.57 -0.06 24.91
CA GLU A 322 -80.59 -0.99 23.77
C GLU A 322 -79.92 -0.39 22.53
N SER A 323 -80.18 0.90 22.27
CA SER A 323 -79.54 1.65 21.18
C SER A 323 -78.02 1.73 21.39
N LEU A 324 -77.57 1.97 22.62
CA LEU A 324 -76.14 2.01 22.96
C LEU A 324 -75.47 0.65 22.77
N GLN A 325 -76.08 -0.44 23.25
CA GLN A 325 -75.53 -1.79 23.11
C GLN A 325 -75.41 -2.22 21.65
N LEU A 326 -76.41 -1.88 20.83
CA LEU A 326 -76.43 -2.23 19.41
C LEU A 326 -75.36 -1.45 18.64
N LYS A 327 -75.18 -0.16 18.94
CA LYS A 327 -74.07 0.67 18.43
C LYS A 327 -72.70 0.07 18.75
N ILE A 328 -72.49 -0.36 20.00
CA ILE A 328 -71.23 -0.99 20.44
C ILE A 328 -70.99 -2.32 19.70
N GLN A 329 -72.02 -3.16 19.55
CA GLN A 329 -71.88 -4.44 18.83
C GLN A 329 -71.56 -4.25 17.35
N VAL A 330 -72.18 -3.26 16.70
CA VAL A 330 -71.94 -2.95 15.30
C VAL A 330 -70.53 -2.40 15.12
N TRP A 331 -70.10 -1.45 15.95
CA TRP A 331 -68.71 -0.96 15.95
C TRP A 331 -67.70 -2.10 16.10
N LYS A 332 -67.95 -3.02 17.05
CA LYS A 332 -67.11 -4.19 17.27
C LYS A 332 -67.07 -5.08 16.02
N SER A 333 -68.20 -5.31 15.37
CA SER A 333 -68.29 -6.13 14.16
C SER A 333 -67.53 -5.50 12.98
N PHE A 334 -67.63 -4.18 12.80
CA PHE A 334 -66.84 -3.45 11.79
C PHE A 334 -65.33 -3.52 12.10
N SER A 335 -64.95 -3.36 13.36
CA SER A 335 -63.55 -3.49 13.80
C SER A 335 -63.03 -4.92 13.57
N ASP A 336 -63.81 -5.95 13.90
CA ASP A 336 -63.44 -7.36 13.73
C ASP A 336 -63.32 -7.72 12.24
N LEU A 337 -64.25 -7.24 11.39
CA LEU A 337 -64.17 -7.41 9.92
C LEU A 337 -62.95 -6.71 9.31
N PHE A 338 -62.63 -5.51 9.81
CA PHE A 338 -61.47 -4.75 9.36
C PHE A 338 -60.16 -5.43 9.76
N ILE A 339 -60.07 -5.92 11.00
CA ILE A 339 -58.94 -6.71 11.47
C ILE A 339 -58.84 -7.98 10.64
N ALA A 340 -59.92 -8.71 10.39
CA ALA A 340 -59.91 -9.93 9.57
C ALA A 340 -59.43 -9.68 8.13
N LYS A 341 -59.85 -8.57 7.51
CA LYS A 341 -59.44 -8.21 6.14
C LYS A 341 -57.96 -7.87 6.04
N ASN A 342 -57.42 -7.19 7.05
CA ASN A 342 -56.04 -6.68 7.05
C ASN A 342 -55.04 -7.54 7.86
N SER A 343 -55.51 -8.55 8.58
CA SER A 343 -54.68 -9.56 9.29
C SER A 343 -54.30 -10.76 8.40
N SER A 344 -54.63 -10.71 7.11
CA SER A 344 -54.11 -11.68 6.14
C SER A 344 -52.61 -11.45 5.97
N PHE A 345 -51.81 -12.16 6.77
CA PHE A 345 -50.35 -12.17 6.64
C PHE A 345 -49.97 -12.86 5.32
N GLY A 346 -49.71 -12.05 4.30
CA GLY A 346 -49.02 -12.50 3.09
C GLY A 346 -47.53 -12.58 3.36
N THR A 347 -46.88 -13.66 2.94
CA THR A 347 -45.43 -13.66 2.76
C THR A 347 -45.18 -13.22 1.32
N THR A 348 -44.47 -12.11 1.14
CA THR A 348 -43.97 -11.74 -0.18
C THR A 348 -42.50 -12.11 -0.29
N ILE A 349 -42.12 -12.63 -1.45
CA ILE A 349 -40.74 -12.97 -1.75
C ILE A 349 -40.07 -11.65 -2.12
N GLN A 350 -39.32 -11.07 -1.19
CA GLN A 350 -38.49 -9.91 -1.46
C GLN A 350 -37.14 -10.38 -2.00
N LYS A 351 -36.81 -9.94 -3.21
CA LYS A 351 -35.49 -10.16 -3.81
C LYS A 351 -34.57 -9.05 -3.32
N MET A 352 -33.56 -9.38 -2.54
CA MET A 352 -32.51 -8.44 -2.14
C MET A 352 -31.33 -8.57 -3.10
N ASP A 353 -30.92 -7.44 -3.67
CA ASP A 353 -29.74 -7.39 -4.52
C ASP A 353 -28.47 -7.65 -3.69
N ARG A 354 -27.59 -8.52 -4.21
CA ARG A 354 -26.28 -8.81 -3.62
C ARG A 354 -25.16 -7.98 -4.24
N GLU A 355 -23.95 -8.15 -3.73
CA GLU A 355 -22.79 -7.29 -3.96
C GLU A 355 -22.47 -7.07 -5.43
N ILE A 356 -22.52 -8.11 -6.30
CA ILE A 356 -22.26 -7.93 -7.73
C ILE A 356 -23.40 -7.16 -8.40
N LEU A 357 -24.66 -7.46 -8.08
CA LEU A 357 -25.79 -6.76 -8.67
C LEU A 357 -25.86 -5.30 -8.22
N LEU A 358 -25.56 -5.03 -6.94
CA LEU A 358 -25.42 -3.70 -6.38
C LEU A 358 -24.26 -2.94 -7.05
N ALA A 359 -23.12 -3.59 -7.29
CA ALA A 359 -21.97 -2.99 -7.97
C ALA A 359 -22.33 -2.50 -9.37
N ILE A 360 -23.05 -3.33 -10.13
CA ILE A 360 -23.50 -3.02 -11.49
C ILE A 360 -24.49 -1.85 -11.48
N LYS A 361 -25.49 -1.89 -10.58
CA LYS A 361 -26.52 -0.83 -10.46
C LYS A 361 -25.97 0.49 -9.93
N GLN A 362 -24.97 0.46 -9.04
CA GLN A 362 -24.38 1.67 -8.45
C GLN A 362 -23.17 2.20 -9.26
N GLY A 363 -22.66 1.44 -10.23
CA GLY A 363 -21.45 1.82 -10.98
C GLY A 363 -20.21 1.83 -10.09
N ARG A 364 -20.06 0.82 -9.23
CA ARG A 364 -18.94 0.68 -8.29
C ARG A 364 -18.11 -0.56 -8.60
N PRO A 365 -16.80 -0.54 -8.31
CA PRO A 365 -15.98 -1.73 -8.39
C PRO A 365 -16.43 -2.84 -7.43
N VAL A 366 -16.34 -4.08 -7.88
CA VAL A 366 -16.54 -5.30 -7.09
C VAL A 366 -15.25 -6.13 -7.07
N ILE A 367 -14.92 -6.65 -5.89
CA ILE A 367 -13.79 -7.54 -5.65
C ILE A 367 -14.34 -8.91 -5.29
N VAL A 368 -13.91 -9.93 -6.04
CA VAL A 368 -14.15 -11.34 -5.71
C VAL A 368 -12.82 -11.95 -5.29
N ASP A 369 -12.66 -12.12 -3.97
CA ASP A 369 -11.46 -12.72 -3.41
C ASP A 369 -11.44 -14.23 -3.68
N GLU A 370 -10.27 -14.80 -3.96
CA GLU A 370 -10.11 -16.23 -4.25
C GLU A 370 -11.09 -16.75 -5.33
N LEU A 371 -11.20 -16.03 -6.45
CA LEU A 371 -12.11 -16.38 -7.54
C LEU A 371 -11.93 -17.82 -8.03
N ASN A 372 -10.72 -18.38 -7.93
CA ASN A 372 -10.42 -19.76 -8.31
C ASN A 372 -10.89 -20.83 -7.31
N THR A 373 -11.32 -20.47 -6.10
CA THR A 373 -11.99 -21.43 -5.19
C THR A 373 -13.48 -21.58 -5.52
N ILE A 374 -14.07 -20.66 -6.28
CA ILE A 374 -15.49 -20.75 -6.68
C ILE A 374 -15.66 -21.88 -7.71
N ALA A 375 -16.75 -22.64 -7.59
CA ALA A 375 -17.10 -23.66 -8.57
C ALA A 375 -17.34 -23.05 -9.95
N MET A 376 -16.72 -23.62 -10.99
CA MET A 376 -16.78 -23.09 -12.37
C MET A 376 -18.21 -22.91 -12.89
N GLN A 377 -19.15 -23.76 -12.46
CA GLN A 377 -20.57 -23.68 -12.84
C GLN A 377 -21.21 -22.35 -12.41
N ASN A 378 -20.82 -21.81 -11.25
CA ASN A 378 -21.35 -20.56 -10.72
C ASN A 378 -20.67 -19.35 -11.40
N LEU A 379 -19.39 -19.48 -11.78
CA LEU A 379 -18.65 -18.44 -12.50
C LEU A 379 -19.19 -18.19 -13.92
N ILE A 380 -19.83 -19.18 -14.56
CA ILE A 380 -20.42 -19.03 -15.91
C ILE A 380 -21.43 -17.88 -15.95
N ALA A 381 -22.14 -17.62 -14.84
CA ALA A 381 -23.09 -16.51 -14.73
C ALA A 381 -22.45 -15.12 -14.93
N LEU A 382 -21.15 -14.98 -14.67
CA LEU A 382 -20.43 -13.72 -14.86
C LEU A 382 -20.08 -13.44 -16.32
N ASN A 383 -20.18 -14.42 -17.22
CA ASN A 383 -19.66 -14.29 -18.59
C ASN A 383 -20.22 -13.09 -19.35
N ASP A 384 -21.54 -12.87 -19.29
CA ASP A 384 -22.17 -11.77 -20.03
C ASP A 384 -21.81 -10.40 -19.41
N ILE A 385 -21.59 -10.35 -18.09
CA ILE A 385 -21.16 -9.13 -17.39
C ILE A 385 -19.71 -8.78 -17.74
N LEU A 386 -18.82 -9.78 -17.80
CA LEU A 386 -17.40 -9.60 -18.06
C LEU A 386 -17.09 -9.24 -19.52
N GLN A 387 -18.01 -9.54 -20.46
CA GLN A 387 -17.85 -9.23 -21.88
C GLN A 387 -18.42 -7.87 -22.28
N ARG A 388 -19.27 -7.27 -21.44
CA ARG A 388 -19.94 -6.00 -21.75
C ARG A 388 -19.27 -4.84 -21.02
N HIS A 389 -19.37 -3.67 -21.64
CA HIS A 389 -18.81 -2.43 -21.12
C HIS A 389 -19.85 -1.60 -20.37
N ALA A 390 -19.38 -0.64 -19.56
CA ALA A 390 -20.22 0.40 -19.00
C ALA A 390 -21.04 1.10 -20.10
N GLY A 391 -22.32 1.36 -19.83
CA GLY A 391 -23.27 1.89 -20.82
C GLY A 391 -24.04 0.81 -21.59
N GLN A 392 -23.68 -0.46 -21.46
CA GLN A 392 -24.40 -1.57 -22.07
C GLN A 392 -25.33 -2.25 -21.05
N THR A 393 -26.34 -2.97 -21.55
CA THR A 393 -27.15 -3.88 -20.74
C THR A 393 -26.54 -5.26 -20.75
N ALA A 394 -26.43 -5.96 -19.62
CA ALA A 394 -26.03 -7.38 -19.55
C ALA A 394 -27.19 -8.23 -19.06
N TYR A 395 -27.33 -9.45 -19.55
CA TYR A 395 -28.36 -10.39 -19.11
C TYR A 395 -27.84 -11.26 -17.98
N ILE A 396 -28.57 -11.25 -16.86
CA ILE A 396 -28.26 -12.04 -15.67
C ILE A 396 -29.39 -13.05 -15.45
N THR A 397 -29.07 -14.34 -15.48
CA THR A 397 -30.07 -15.43 -15.45
C THR A 397 -30.94 -15.39 -14.18
N GLY A 398 -32.25 -15.22 -14.30
CA GLY A 398 -33.14 -15.13 -13.13
C GLY A 398 -33.30 -13.73 -12.51
N VAL A 399 -32.53 -12.75 -12.99
CA VAL A 399 -32.75 -11.31 -12.75
C VAL A 399 -33.34 -10.65 -13.98
N GLY A 400 -32.73 -10.85 -15.16
CA GLY A 400 -33.09 -10.21 -16.41
C GLY A 400 -31.99 -9.27 -16.93
N PRO A 401 -32.29 -8.39 -17.90
CA PRO A 401 -31.34 -7.39 -18.41
C PRO A 401 -31.08 -6.31 -17.35
N VAL A 402 -29.81 -6.01 -17.11
CA VAL A 402 -29.35 -5.00 -16.14
C VAL A 402 -28.41 -4.03 -16.85
N TYR A 403 -28.65 -2.73 -16.68
CA TYR A 403 -27.78 -1.68 -17.22
C TYR A 403 -26.49 -1.55 -16.40
N ILE A 404 -25.33 -1.62 -17.04
CA ILE A 404 -24.03 -1.47 -16.40
C ILE A 404 -23.73 0.02 -16.27
N HIS A 405 -23.84 0.56 -15.05
CA HIS A 405 -23.51 1.95 -14.82
C HIS A 405 -22.02 2.22 -15.00
N PRO A 406 -21.65 3.39 -15.56
CA PRO A 406 -20.25 3.81 -15.62
C PRO A 406 -19.61 3.73 -14.24
N GLY A 407 -18.39 3.18 -14.16
CA GLY A 407 -17.64 3.05 -12.92
C GLY A 407 -17.69 1.66 -12.31
N PHE A 408 -18.55 0.79 -12.85
CA PHE A 408 -18.43 -0.64 -12.60
C PHE A 408 -17.06 -1.15 -13.06
N GLY A 409 -16.42 -1.94 -12.20
CA GLY A 409 -15.16 -2.60 -12.48
C GLY A 409 -15.11 -3.92 -11.74
N PHE A 410 -14.57 -4.95 -12.38
CA PHE A 410 -14.49 -6.28 -11.78
C PHE A 410 -13.03 -6.63 -11.50
N ILE A 411 -12.73 -7.01 -10.26
CA ILE A 411 -11.42 -7.50 -9.84
C ILE A 411 -11.58 -8.86 -9.19
N GLY A 412 -11.02 -9.90 -9.79
CA GLY A 412 -10.83 -11.20 -9.14
C GLY A 412 -9.43 -11.29 -8.56
N THR A 413 -9.28 -11.89 -7.39
CA THR A 413 -7.97 -12.34 -6.90
C THR A 413 -7.90 -13.87 -6.97
N GLY A 414 -6.70 -14.43 -7.03
CA GLY A 414 -6.54 -15.87 -6.97
C GLY A 414 -5.14 -16.29 -6.56
N ASN A 415 -5.05 -17.51 -6.03
CA ASN A 415 -3.78 -18.14 -5.74
C ASN A 415 -3.25 -18.84 -6.99
N LEU A 416 -1.97 -18.66 -7.32
CA LEU A 416 -1.35 -19.26 -8.49
C LEU A 416 -0.96 -20.71 -8.20
N SER A 417 -1.77 -21.68 -8.64
CA SER A 417 -1.35 -23.09 -8.62
C SER A 417 -0.38 -23.36 -9.76
N THR A 418 0.81 -23.85 -9.43
CA THR A 418 1.81 -24.35 -10.39
C THR A 418 1.81 -25.87 -10.36
N ASP A 419 2.46 -26.52 -11.34
CA ASP A 419 2.64 -27.98 -11.34
C ASP A 419 3.37 -28.50 -10.09
N LEU A 420 4.08 -27.59 -9.38
CA LEU A 420 4.85 -27.83 -8.16
C LEU A 420 4.08 -27.48 -6.87
N VAL A 421 3.15 -26.52 -6.91
CA VAL A 421 2.35 -26.10 -5.74
C VAL A 421 0.87 -26.11 -6.10
N SER A 422 0.18 -27.17 -5.70
CA SER A 422 -1.27 -27.26 -5.79
C SER A 422 -1.92 -26.77 -4.50
N TYR A 423 -2.60 -25.63 -4.54
CA TYR A 423 -3.45 -25.21 -3.42
C TYR A 423 -4.71 -26.08 -3.38
N GLU A 424 -4.89 -26.85 -2.31
CA GLU A 424 -6.10 -27.64 -2.11
C GLU A 424 -7.35 -26.76 -2.21
N GLY A 425 -8.33 -27.20 -2.98
CA GLY A 425 -9.57 -26.45 -3.22
C GLY A 425 -9.48 -25.29 -4.22
N THR A 426 -8.40 -25.17 -4.99
CA THR A 426 -8.35 -24.23 -6.12
C THR A 426 -8.64 -24.95 -7.45
N ASN A 427 -9.60 -24.42 -8.20
CA ASN A 427 -9.90 -24.86 -9.56
C ASN A 427 -9.05 -24.05 -10.54
N GLN A 428 -8.40 -24.72 -11.50
CA GLN A 428 -7.87 -23.99 -12.65
C GLN A 428 -9.02 -23.37 -13.42
N LEU A 429 -8.96 -22.06 -13.64
CA LEU A 429 -9.95 -21.37 -14.45
C LEU A 429 -9.84 -21.85 -15.90
N ASN A 430 -10.98 -22.10 -16.54
CA ASN A 430 -11.00 -22.44 -17.95
C ASN A 430 -10.32 -21.31 -18.77
N PRO A 431 -9.42 -21.62 -19.72
CA PRO A 431 -8.76 -20.62 -20.57
C PRO A 431 -9.71 -19.59 -21.20
N ALA A 432 -10.91 -20.00 -21.61
CA ALA A 432 -11.91 -19.10 -22.18
C ALA A 432 -12.49 -18.11 -21.14
N PHE A 433 -12.56 -18.50 -19.87
CA PHE A 433 -12.94 -17.61 -18.78
C PHE A 433 -11.81 -16.65 -18.46
N GLN A 434 -10.59 -17.18 -18.34
CA GLN A 434 -9.38 -16.40 -18.05
C GLN A 434 -9.09 -15.35 -19.14
N SER A 435 -9.36 -15.64 -20.41
CA SER A 435 -9.14 -14.71 -21.53
C SER A 435 -10.01 -13.44 -21.49
N ARG A 436 -11.03 -13.39 -20.62
CA ARG A 436 -11.86 -12.19 -20.39
C ARG A 436 -11.22 -11.20 -19.42
N PHE A 437 -10.14 -11.59 -18.75
CA PHE A 437 -9.45 -10.78 -17.76
C PHE A 437 -8.09 -10.31 -18.26
N LEU A 438 -7.73 -9.10 -17.88
CA LEU A 438 -6.33 -8.73 -17.77
C LEU A 438 -5.72 -9.46 -16.58
N THR A 439 -4.97 -10.52 -16.84
CA THR A 439 -4.25 -11.26 -15.79
C THR A 439 -2.99 -10.48 -15.39
N ILE A 440 -2.83 -10.25 -14.10
CA ILE A 440 -1.69 -9.56 -13.51
C ILE A 440 -1.08 -10.47 -12.45
N GLU A 441 0.17 -10.87 -12.66
CA GLU A 441 0.95 -11.59 -11.68
C GLU A 441 1.50 -10.63 -10.61
N TYR A 442 0.97 -10.76 -9.39
CA TYR A 442 1.39 -10.00 -8.23
C TYR A 442 2.01 -10.93 -7.18
N ASN A 443 3.32 -11.02 -7.28
CA ASN A 443 4.18 -11.86 -6.48
C ASN A 443 4.81 -11.05 -5.34
N TYR A 444 5.80 -11.66 -4.70
CA TYR A 444 6.52 -11.04 -3.59
C TYR A 444 7.32 -9.81 -4.04
N VAL A 445 7.52 -8.87 -3.12
CA VAL A 445 8.25 -7.61 -3.37
C VAL A 445 9.72 -7.90 -3.74
N PRO A 446 10.34 -7.16 -4.69
CA PRO A 446 11.73 -7.36 -5.09
C PRO A 446 12.75 -7.16 -3.95
N GLN A 447 13.79 -7.98 -3.97
CA GLN A 447 14.96 -7.92 -3.10
C GLN A 447 16.13 -8.62 -3.79
N GLN A 448 17.33 -8.04 -3.75
CA GLN A 448 18.54 -8.70 -4.22
C GLN A 448 18.93 -9.83 -3.26
N LEU A 449 19.24 -11.01 -3.81
CA LEU A 449 19.56 -12.21 -3.02
C LEU A 449 21.05 -12.35 -2.69
N THR A 450 21.91 -11.60 -3.38
CA THR A 450 23.37 -11.68 -3.27
C THR A 450 23.96 -10.32 -2.91
N GLY A 451 25.11 -10.35 -2.23
CA GLY A 451 25.86 -9.16 -1.84
C GLY A 451 25.49 -8.62 -0.46
N ASP A 452 26.40 -7.80 0.09
CA ASP A 452 26.23 -7.12 1.37
C ASP A 452 25.58 -5.75 1.21
N LEU A 453 25.03 -5.21 2.29
CA LEU A 453 24.39 -3.89 2.35
C LEU A 453 25.30 -2.77 1.79
N THR A 454 26.62 -2.84 2.00
CA THR A 454 27.57 -1.80 1.62
C THR A 454 28.05 -1.88 0.17
N GLN A 455 27.81 -2.98 -0.54
CA GLN A 455 28.30 -3.25 -1.90
C GLN A 455 27.18 -3.26 -2.95
N GLN A 456 26.04 -2.65 -2.63
CA GLN A 456 24.86 -2.65 -3.50
C GLN A 456 25.04 -1.66 -4.67
N GLU A 457 24.94 -2.15 -5.91
CA GLU A 457 24.98 -1.28 -7.11
C GLU A 457 23.71 -0.44 -7.27
N GLN A 458 22.55 -0.99 -6.87
CA GLN A 458 21.23 -0.37 -7.04
C GLN A 458 20.36 -0.58 -5.80
N PRO A 459 20.57 0.19 -4.72
CA PRO A 459 19.85 0.04 -3.45
C PRO A 459 18.33 0.25 -3.62
N GLU A 460 17.92 1.09 -4.57
CA GLU A 460 16.52 1.39 -4.89
C GLU A 460 15.68 0.18 -5.31
N LYS A 461 16.32 -0.91 -5.75
CA LYS A 461 15.64 -2.17 -6.12
C LYS A 461 15.34 -3.07 -4.91
N ASN A 462 15.90 -2.78 -3.74
CA ASN A 462 15.69 -3.53 -2.51
C ASN A 462 14.41 -3.05 -1.81
N GLU A 463 13.29 -3.24 -2.50
CA GLU A 463 11.99 -2.74 -2.09
C GLU A 463 11.46 -3.41 -0.81
N LEU A 464 11.73 -4.70 -0.62
CA LEU A 464 11.34 -5.42 0.60
C LEU A 464 12.05 -4.85 1.83
N PHE A 465 13.34 -4.58 1.69
CA PHE A 465 14.13 -4.00 2.76
C PHE A 465 13.67 -2.57 3.11
N ARG A 466 13.26 -1.77 2.11
CA ARG A 466 12.59 -0.47 2.35
C ARG A 466 11.30 -0.62 3.17
N ILE A 467 10.49 -1.65 2.92
CA ILE A 467 9.28 -1.94 3.72
C ILE A 467 9.64 -2.27 5.17
N MET A 468 10.66 -3.11 5.39
CA MET A 468 11.14 -3.47 6.74
C MET A 468 11.66 -2.26 7.52
N LEU A 469 12.37 -1.34 6.88
CA LEU A 469 12.80 -0.11 7.53
C LEU A 469 11.59 0.78 7.85
N ALA A 470 10.61 0.87 6.95
CA ALA A 470 9.45 1.72 7.16
C ALA A 470 8.58 1.24 8.33
N THR A 471 8.54 -0.08 8.58
CA THR A 471 7.85 -0.66 9.76
C THR A 471 8.52 -0.32 11.09
N LEU A 472 9.84 -0.08 11.09
CA LEU A 472 10.61 0.26 12.30
C LEU A 472 10.76 1.78 12.51
N ALA A 473 10.40 2.58 11.51
CA ALA A 473 10.65 4.02 11.52
C ALA A 473 9.63 4.78 12.37
N ASN A 474 10.11 5.81 13.05
CA ASN A 474 9.28 6.79 13.73
C ASN A 474 8.52 7.67 12.72
N PRO A 475 7.41 8.34 13.11
CA PRO A 475 6.63 9.20 12.23
C PRO A 475 7.42 10.35 11.57
N ASN A 476 8.52 10.78 12.17
CA ASN A 476 9.42 11.81 11.63
C ASN A 476 10.48 11.26 10.64
N GLY A 477 10.42 9.97 10.31
CA GLY A 477 11.35 9.32 9.38
C GLY A 477 12.66 8.84 9.98
N THR A 478 12.79 8.83 11.31
CA THR A 478 14.01 8.44 12.03
C THR A 478 13.96 6.98 12.46
N LEU A 479 15.13 6.37 12.63
CA LEU A 479 15.27 4.99 13.14
C LEU A 479 16.11 4.99 14.41
N GLN A 480 15.67 4.22 15.41
CA GLN A 480 16.44 3.93 16.62
C GLN A 480 16.71 2.43 16.63
N LEU A 481 17.99 2.06 16.51
CA LEU A 481 18.39 0.66 16.42
C LEU A 481 19.54 0.38 17.39
N PRO A 482 19.59 -0.81 18.02
CA PRO A 482 20.74 -1.24 18.80
C PRO A 482 21.88 -1.52 17.83
N ASN A 483 23.07 -0.95 18.04
CA ASN A 483 24.22 -1.14 17.13
C ASN A 483 23.82 -1.03 15.64
N ALA A 484 23.53 0.19 15.18
CA ALA A 484 22.87 0.43 13.90
C ALA A 484 23.52 -0.28 12.71
N LYS A 485 24.85 -0.37 12.65
CA LYS A 485 25.56 -1.04 11.55
C LYS A 485 25.26 -2.54 11.48
N GLN A 486 25.29 -3.22 12.61
CA GLN A 486 25.03 -4.65 12.68
C GLN A 486 23.55 -4.94 12.42
N SER A 487 22.66 -4.23 13.12
CA SER A 487 21.21 -4.41 12.96
C SER A 487 20.74 -4.16 11.53
N LEU A 488 21.26 -3.14 10.84
CA LEU A 488 20.92 -2.89 9.43
C LEU A 488 21.38 -4.03 8.51
N ALA A 489 22.57 -4.60 8.76
CA ALA A 489 23.06 -5.74 8.00
C ALA A 489 22.21 -6.98 8.25
N GLU A 490 21.80 -7.24 9.49
CA GLU A 490 20.92 -8.35 9.85
C GLU A 490 19.52 -8.20 9.24
N LEU A 491 18.93 -7.00 9.28
CA LEU A 491 17.66 -6.69 8.61
C LEU A 491 17.76 -6.90 7.08
N PHE A 492 18.88 -6.54 6.47
CA PHE A 492 19.11 -6.78 5.05
C PHE A 492 19.16 -8.28 4.72
N ARG A 493 19.88 -9.07 5.54
CA ARG A 493 19.91 -10.54 5.41
C ARG A 493 18.55 -11.18 5.70
N PHE A 494 17.75 -10.60 6.58
CA PHE A 494 16.39 -11.04 6.81
C PHE A 494 15.49 -10.81 5.60
N ALA A 495 15.66 -9.68 4.89
CA ALA A 495 15.00 -9.45 3.61
C ALA A 495 15.42 -10.48 2.55
N GLN A 496 16.71 -10.81 2.48
CA GLN A 496 17.24 -11.86 1.59
C GLN A 496 16.63 -13.23 1.90
N LEU A 497 16.61 -13.64 3.17
CA LEU A 497 16.00 -14.90 3.61
C LEU A 497 14.52 -14.97 3.21
N SER A 498 13.79 -13.88 3.45
CA SER A 498 12.37 -13.79 3.13
C SER A 498 12.11 -13.93 1.63
N ARG A 499 12.94 -13.31 0.79
CA ARG A 499 12.83 -13.44 -0.67
C ARG A 499 13.21 -14.83 -1.16
N LEU A 500 14.26 -15.43 -0.59
CA LEU A 500 14.75 -16.75 -0.95
C LEU A 500 13.70 -17.84 -0.67
N THR A 501 13.12 -17.83 0.53
CA THR A 501 12.05 -18.78 0.90
C THR A 501 10.84 -18.65 -0.03
N GLN A 502 10.47 -17.43 -0.42
CA GLN A 502 9.42 -17.19 -1.41
C GLN A 502 9.81 -17.76 -2.79
N HIS A 503 11.02 -17.50 -3.30
CA HIS A 503 11.46 -18.03 -4.60
C HIS A 503 11.42 -19.56 -4.70
N ILE A 504 11.85 -20.23 -3.63
CA ILE A 504 11.84 -21.69 -3.56
C ILE A 504 10.42 -22.22 -3.50
N PHE A 505 9.55 -21.60 -2.68
CA PHE A 505 8.13 -21.93 -2.66
C PHE A 505 7.45 -21.70 -4.02
N MET A 506 7.90 -20.71 -4.79
CA MET A 506 7.40 -20.45 -6.15
C MET A 506 7.92 -21.46 -7.20
N GLY A 507 8.83 -22.37 -6.84
CA GLY A 507 9.50 -23.27 -7.77
C GLY A 507 10.47 -22.57 -8.73
N LYS A 508 10.84 -21.30 -8.45
CA LYS A 508 11.79 -20.53 -9.26
C LYS A 508 13.20 -20.77 -8.71
N TRP A 509 13.80 -21.90 -9.06
CA TRP A 509 15.18 -22.18 -8.69
C TRP A 509 16.18 -21.40 -9.55
N ILE A 510 17.17 -20.80 -8.88
CA ILE A 510 18.38 -20.25 -9.51
C ILE A 510 19.30 -21.44 -9.74
N GLU A 511 19.48 -21.85 -11.00
CA GLU A 511 20.62 -22.67 -11.38
C GLU A 511 21.89 -21.85 -11.15
N ASP A 512 22.72 -22.23 -10.18
CA ASP A 512 24.15 -21.89 -10.21
C ASP A 512 25.00 -23.04 -9.63
N GLU A 513 25.80 -23.59 -10.54
CA GLU A 513 27.12 -24.20 -10.37
C GLU A 513 27.37 -25.16 -9.19
N LYS A 514 26.79 -26.36 -9.28
CA LYS A 514 27.48 -27.66 -9.15
C LYS A 514 26.43 -28.75 -9.28
N GLY A 515 26.57 -29.59 -10.30
CA GLY A 515 25.67 -30.70 -10.59
C GLY A 515 25.74 -31.83 -9.55
N GLU A 516 25.32 -31.54 -8.32
CA GLU A 516 24.92 -32.55 -7.35
C GLU A 516 23.40 -32.54 -7.28
N THR A 517 22.80 -33.60 -7.82
CA THR A 517 21.42 -34.01 -7.59
C THR A 517 21.20 -34.28 -6.10
N MET A 518 21.00 -33.22 -5.32
CA MET A 518 20.38 -33.32 -4.00
C MET A 518 18.86 -33.28 -4.21
N SER A 519 18.20 -34.29 -3.67
CA SER A 519 16.75 -34.56 -3.74
C SER A 519 15.89 -33.30 -3.66
N HIS A 520 14.90 -33.21 -4.55
CA HIS A 520 13.71 -32.33 -4.52
C HIS A 520 13.40 -31.76 -3.12
N LEU A 521 13.92 -30.57 -2.82
CA LEU A 521 13.62 -29.84 -1.59
C LEU A 521 12.64 -28.72 -1.96
N GLU A 522 11.37 -28.98 -1.66
CA GLU A 522 10.23 -28.13 -1.94
C GLU A 522 9.61 -27.70 -0.61
N LEU A 523 9.35 -26.39 -0.46
CA LEU A 523 8.59 -25.90 0.67
C LEU A 523 7.11 -26.24 0.44
N ARG A 524 6.49 -26.97 1.37
CA ARG A 524 5.10 -27.42 1.20
C ARG A 524 4.08 -26.40 1.66
N GLU A 525 4.26 -25.83 2.84
CA GLU A 525 3.24 -25.02 3.51
C GLU A 525 3.78 -23.68 4.04
N SER A 526 5.04 -23.64 4.45
CA SER A 526 5.56 -22.52 5.24
C SER A 526 6.48 -21.59 4.44
N VAL A 527 6.14 -20.31 4.44
CA VAL A 527 6.90 -19.26 3.75
C VAL A 527 6.94 -17.98 4.58
N LEU A 528 8.05 -17.24 4.53
CA LEU A 528 8.14 -15.89 5.09
C LEU A 528 7.29 -14.92 4.26
N SER A 529 6.02 -14.79 4.60
CA SER A 529 5.13 -13.76 4.04
C SER A 529 5.46 -12.37 4.63
N ILE A 530 4.94 -11.30 4.01
CA ILE A 530 5.08 -9.93 4.54
C ILE A 530 4.48 -9.83 5.96
N ARG A 531 3.39 -10.57 6.23
CA ARG A 531 2.78 -10.64 7.57
C ARG A 531 3.72 -11.27 8.61
N ASN A 532 4.44 -12.32 8.22
CA ASN A 532 5.40 -12.99 9.10
C ASN A 532 6.61 -12.10 9.37
N ILE A 533 7.08 -11.34 8.37
CA ILE A 533 8.11 -10.31 8.55
C ILE A 533 7.68 -9.30 9.59
N ILE A 534 6.49 -8.69 9.43
CA ILE A 534 5.99 -7.67 10.35
C ILE A 534 5.91 -8.25 11.76
N ARG A 535 5.40 -9.47 11.92
CA ARG A 535 5.36 -10.15 13.22
C ARG A 535 6.74 -10.30 13.85
N VAL A 536 7.76 -10.75 13.10
CA VAL A 536 9.14 -10.89 13.60
C VAL A 536 9.73 -9.54 13.99
N LEU A 537 9.48 -8.48 13.20
CA LEU A 537 9.94 -7.13 13.49
C LEU A 537 9.25 -6.53 14.71
N ASP A 538 7.94 -6.74 14.86
CA ASP A 538 7.19 -6.31 16.05
C ASP A 538 7.72 -7.02 17.30
N GLU A 539 7.93 -8.33 17.23
CA GLU A 539 8.52 -9.13 18.32
C GLU A 539 9.93 -8.66 18.71
N TRP A 540 10.73 -8.22 17.73
CA TRP A 540 12.05 -7.66 18.00
C TRP A 540 11.96 -6.25 18.60
N ASN A 541 11.04 -5.42 18.10
CA ASN A 541 10.85 -4.03 18.52
C ASN A 541 10.10 -3.90 19.87
N LEU A 542 9.63 -5.00 20.45
CA LEU A 542 9.11 -5.08 21.83
C LEU A 542 10.24 -4.90 22.86
N GLY A 543 10.80 -3.70 22.92
CA GLY A 543 11.84 -3.32 23.86
C GLY A 543 13.23 -3.89 23.57
N GLU A 544 13.40 -4.60 22.44
CA GLU A 544 14.64 -5.29 22.08
C GLU A 544 15.13 -6.19 23.24
N GLU A 545 14.20 -6.93 23.87
CA GLU A 545 14.53 -7.92 24.92
C GLU A 545 15.36 -9.09 24.37
N LYS A 546 15.36 -9.25 23.04
CA LYS A 546 15.99 -10.33 22.31
C LYS A 546 16.69 -9.83 21.04
N ASP A 547 17.64 -10.61 20.54
CA ASP A 547 18.30 -10.38 19.26
C ASP A 547 17.36 -10.75 18.10
N LEU A 548 17.73 -10.36 16.87
CA LEU A 548 16.90 -10.65 15.71
C LEU A 548 16.81 -12.17 15.42
N SER A 549 17.83 -12.95 15.77
CA SER A 549 17.83 -14.41 15.61
C SER A 549 16.78 -15.08 16.50
N GLN A 550 16.71 -14.73 17.79
CA GLN A 550 15.69 -15.24 18.71
C GLN A 550 14.30 -14.73 18.32
N ALA A 551 14.17 -13.47 17.88
CA ALA A 551 12.91 -12.94 17.36
C ALA A 551 12.43 -13.70 16.12
N LEU A 552 13.33 -14.09 15.21
CA LEU A 552 13.02 -14.92 14.05
C LEU A 552 12.57 -16.33 14.45
N TRP A 553 13.20 -16.92 15.46
CA TRP A 553 12.82 -18.23 16.00
C TRP A 553 11.40 -18.21 16.59
N GLU A 554 11.12 -17.29 17.52
CA GLU A 554 9.84 -17.20 18.21
C GLU A 554 8.72 -16.67 17.30
N GLY A 555 9.02 -15.70 16.45
CA GLY A 555 8.04 -15.03 15.60
C GLY A 555 7.61 -15.88 14.40
N PHE A 556 8.46 -16.80 13.92
CA PHE A 556 8.18 -17.58 12.72
C PHE A 556 8.62 -19.05 12.78
N ILE A 557 9.92 -19.35 12.97
CA ILE A 557 10.46 -20.71 12.74
C ILE A 557 9.83 -21.75 13.68
N SER A 558 9.60 -21.40 14.94
CA SER A 558 8.96 -22.26 15.93
C SER A 558 7.48 -22.57 15.62
N SER A 559 6.82 -21.74 14.81
CA SER A 559 5.40 -21.92 14.44
C SER A 559 5.20 -22.81 13.20
N ILE A 560 6.29 -23.22 12.54
CA ILE A 560 6.25 -24.09 11.36
C ILE A 560 5.86 -25.51 11.80
N THR A 561 4.81 -26.04 11.19
CA THR A 561 4.27 -27.37 11.49
C THR A 561 4.94 -28.48 10.69
N TYR A 562 5.45 -28.16 9.49
CA TYR A 562 6.08 -29.14 8.61
C TYR A 562 7.60 -29.24 8.86
N PRO A 563 8.13 -30.42 9.27
CA PRO A 563 9.54 -30.57 9.67
C PRO A 563 10.56 -30.18 8.61
N ASP A 564 10.37 -30.61 7.35
CA ASP A 564 11.36 -30.31 6.30
C ASP A 564 11.39 -28.82 5.97
N ASP A 565 10.23 -28.14 5.98
CA ASP A 565 10.15 -26.69 5.78
C ASP A 565 10.90 -25.96 6.89
N GLN A 566 10.69 -26.38 8.15
CA GLN A 566 11.36 -25.79 9.31
C GLN A 566 12.87 -25.96 9.21
N ASN A 567 13.33 -27.18 8.98
CA ASN A 567 14.76 -27.51 8.90
C ASN A 567 15.43 -26.80 7.72
N TYR A 568 14.74 -26.70 6.59
CA TYR A 568 15.24 -25.98 5.43
C TYR A 568 15.39 -24.48 5.70
N ILE A 569 14.34 -23.81 6.18
CA ILE A 569 14.38 -22.37 6.45
C ILE A 569 15.43 -22.05 7.52
N LEU A 570 15.52 -22.88 8.56
CA LEU A 570 16.54 -22.75 9.60
C LEU A 570 17.96 -22.90 9.02
N SER A 571 18.19 -23.87 8.12
CA SER A 571 19.50 -24.03 7.45
C SER A 571 19.88 -22.81 6.60
N GLN A 572 18.92 -22.21 5.90
CA GLN A 572 19.16 -21.01 5.10
C GLN A 572 19.40 -19.78 5.98
N ALA A 573 18.72 -19.68 7.13
CA ALA A 573 18.97 -18.64 8.11
C ALA A 573 20.40 -18.74 8.66
N VAL A 574 20.86 -19.93 9.01
CA VAL A 574 22.25 -20.18 9.44
C VAL A 574 23.25 -19.78 8.34
N ARG A 575 22.97 -20.15 7.08
CA ARG A 575 23.82 -19.76 5.93
C ARG A 575 23.93 -18.26 5.75
N LEU A 576 22.84 -17.52 5.98
CA LEU A 576 22.82 -16.05 5.96
C LEU A 576 23.37 -15.43 7.26
N GLY A 577 23.91 -16.24 8.16
CA GLY A 577 24.61 -15.78 9.34
C GLY A 577 23.73 -15.44 10.53
N PHE A 578 22.48 -15.94 10.57
CA PHE A 578 21.70 -16.01 11.80
C PHE A 578 22.12 -17.22 12.64
N PHE A 579 21.73 -17.27 13.91
CA PHE A 579 21.97 -18.43 14.79
C PHE A 579 23.45 -18.85 14.88
N GLN A 580 24.34 -17.90 15.19
CA GLN A 580 25.78 -18.15 15.28
C GLN A 580 26.14 -19.02 16.50
N GLN A 581 27.12 -19.92 16.32
CA GLN A 581 27.66 -20.72 17.43
C GLN A 581 28.25 -19.86 18.56
N ALA A 582 28.81 -18.69 18.22
CA ALA A 582 29.33 -17.75 19.21
C ALA A 582 28.25 -17.25 20.19
N ASP A 583 26.99 -17.21 19.76
CA ASP A 583 25.85 -16.78 20.58
C ASP A 583 25.14 -17.97 21.26
N GLY A 584 25.68 -19.19 21.11
CA GLY A 584 25.23 -20.42 21.78
C GLY A 584 24.25 -21.26 20.99
N TRP A 585 24.15 -21.01 19.69
CA TRP A 585 23.28 -21.76 18.80
C TRP A 585 24.00 -22.97 18.23
N CYS A 586 23.41 -24.15 18.33
CA CYS A 586 23.93 -25.40 17.78
C CYS A 586 22.91 -25.99 16.82
N VAL A 587 22.85 -25.43 15.61
CA VAL A 587 21.93 -25.92 14.57
C VAL A 587 22.63 -27.00 13.76
N ALA A 588 22.20 -28.25 13.93
CA ALA A 588 22.61 -29.36 13.08
C ALA A 588 21.77 -29.39 11.78
N THR A 589 22.42 -29.64 10.65
CA THR A 589 21.72 -29.92 9.39
C THR A 589 21.06 -31.29 9.46
N LYS A 590 19.74 -31.31 9.50
CA LYS A 590 18.91 -32.52 9.47
C LYS A 590 18.64 -32.99 8.04
N ALA A 591 18.56 -34.30 7.82
CA ALA A 591 18.14 -34.86 6.54
C ALA A 591 16.62 -34.72 6.34
N THR A 592 16.17 -34.82 5.08
CA THR A 592 14.74 -34.85 4.72
C THR A 592 14.04 -36.02 5.42
N GLY A 593 12.92 -35.75 6.09
CA GLY A 593 12.12 -36.71 6.85
C GLY A 593 12.46 -36.82 8.35
N GLU A 594 13.42 -36.04 8.85
CA GLU A 594 13.68 -35.94 10.28
C GLU A 594 12.63 -35.06 10.99
N GLY A 595 12.43 -35.29 12.31
CA GLY A 595 11.42 -34.58 13.10
C GLY A 595 11.68 -33.08 13.26
N LEU A 596 10.67 -32.36 13.77
CA LEU A 596 10.77 -30.94 14.10
C LEU A 596 11.97 -30.69 15.01
N THR A 597 12.62 -29.55 14.79
CA THR A 597 13.72 -29.09 15.63
C THR A 597 13.14 -28.32 16.81
N THR A 598 13.44 -28.79 18.01
CA THR A 598 12.99 -28.14 19.25
C THR A 598 13.98 -27.10 19.73
N TYR A 599 13.53 -26.17 20.57
CA TYR A 599 14.39 -25.11 21.11
C TYR A 599 15.56 -25.68 21.93
N ASP A 600 15.32 -26.74 22.70
CA ASP A 600 16.32 -27.39 23.54
C ASP A 600 17.41 -28.11 22.73
N GLU A 601 17.10 -28.51 21.48
CA GLU A 601 18.08 -29.13 20.58
C GLU A 601 19.08 -28.12 20.01
N ILE A 602 18.67 -26.86 19.83
CA ILE A 602 19.48 -25.84 19.14
C ILE A 602 20.19 -24.88 20.08
N ARG A 603 20.05 -25.05 21.39
CA ARG A 603 20.71 -24.21 22.40
C ARG A 603 21.66 -25.05 23.24
N GLU A 604 22.91 -24.63 23.31
CA GLU A 604 23.90 -25.26 24.20
C GLU A 604 23.77 -24.74 25.64
N TYR A 605 23.26 -23.52 25.82
CA TYR A 605 23.08 -22.87 27.11
C TYR A 605 21.85 -21.95 27.13
N PRO A 606 21.32 -21.60 28.32
CA PRO A 606 20.19 -20.70 28.47
C PRO A 606 20.40 -19.37 27.75
N TYR A 607 19.33 -18.85 27.15
CA TYR A 607 19.43 -17.61 26.39
C TYR A 607 19.70 -16.39 27.27
N HIS A 608 20.76 -15.67 26.89
CA HIS A 608 21.18 -14.45 27.53
C HIS A 608 21.51 -13.43 26.46
N TYR A 609 20.83 -12.29 26.51
CA TYR A 609 21.05 -11.18 25.60
C TYR A 609 21.21 -9.90 26.40
N VAL A 610 22.25 -9.14 26.06
CA VAL A 610 22.50 -7.82 26.63
C VAL A 610 22.34 -6.83 25.49
N ARG A 611 21.34 -5.97 25.63
CA ARG A 611 21.01 -4.95 24.63
C ARG A 611 22.22 -4.02 24.39
N PRO A 612 22.71 -3.88 23.14
CA PRO A 612 23.74 -2.91 22.78
C PRO A 612 23.25 -1.46 22.90
N THR A 613 24.17 -0.50 22.81
CA THR A 613 23.82 0.93 22.80
C THR A 613 22.94 1.27 21.59
N THR A 614 21.83 1.95 21.85
CA THR A 614 20.92 2.44 20.81
C THR A 614 21.51 3.65 20.10
N GLU A 615 21.65 3.55 18.78
CA GLU A 615 22.04 4.66 17.91
C GLU A 615 20.81 5.22 17.19
N THR A 616 20.79 6.54 16.99
CA THR A 616 19.71 7.22 16.24
C THR A 616 20.20 7.58 14.84
N LEU A 617 19.52 7.05 13.83
CA LEU A 617 19.68 7.40 12.42
C LEU A 617 18.68 8.48 12.05
N SER A 618 19.15 9.52 11.36
CA SER A 618 18.31 10.58 10.83
C SER A 618 17.60 10.14 9.55
N TYR A 619 16.56 10.85 9.13
CA TYR A 619 15.87 10.57 7.86
C TYR A 619 16.83 10.56 6.66
N LEU A 620 17.87 11.41 6.68
CA LEU A 620 18.86 11.51 5.60
C LEU A 620 19.70 10.24 5.50
N ASP A 621 20.12 9.69 6.65
CA ASP A 621 20.88 8.43 6.70
C ASP A 621 20.07 7.28 6.09
N VAL A 622 18.77 7.23 6.40
CA VAL A 622 17.86 6.19 5.91
C VAL A 622 17.60 6.33 4.41
N ILE A 623 17.38 7.55 3.94
CA ILE A 623 17.16 7.83 2.51
C ILE A 623 18.40 7.50 1.69
N GLN A 624 19.61 7.83 2.16
CA GLN A 624 20.86 7.46 1.49
C GLN A 624 21.01 5.94 1.38
N LEU A 625 20.59 5.22 2.41
CA LEU A 625 20.66 3.77 2.46
C LEU A 625 19.65 3.10 1.52
N ILE A 626 18.45 3.66 1.38
CA ILE A 626 17.37 3.12 0.52
C ILE A 626 17.52 3.53 -0.95
N PHE A 627 17.83 4.80 -1.21
CA PHE A 627 17.80 5.41 -2.55
C PHE A 627 19.19 5.68 -3.13
N GLY A 628 20.26 5.39 -2.38
CA GLY A 628 21.64 5.61 -2.79
C GLY A 628 22.17 7.00 -2.44
N ASN A 629 23.36 7.31 -2.94
CA ASN A 629 24.05 8.55 -2.58
C ASN A 629 23.44 9.77 -3.31
N GLN A 630 23.41 10.90 -2.60
CA GLN A 630 23.03 12.19 -3.17
C GLN A 630 23.92 12.59 -4.36
N PRO A 631 23.39 13.30 -5.37
CA PRO A 631 24.20 13.78 -6.48
C PRO A 631 25.28 14.76 -6.01
N ALA A 632 26.41 14.77 -6.72
CA ALA A 632 27.52 15.67 -6.41
C ALA A 632 27.08 17.14 -6.56
N ARG A 633 27.37 17.96 -5.55
CA ARG A 633 27.06 19.38 -5.58
C ARG A 633 27.89 20.08 -6.65
N THR A 634 27.23 20.60 -7.69
CA THR A 634 27.86 21.30 -8.82
C THR A 634 28.13 22.78 -8.54
N SER A 635 27.34 23.42 -7.68
CA SER A 635 27.52 24.83 -7.28
C SER A 635 27.48 25.01 -5.77
N VAL A 636 28.49 25.71 -5.24
CA VAL A 636 28.54 26.19 -3.86
C VAL A 636 28.13 27.66 -3.85
N PRO A 637 27.39 28.16 -2.85
CA PRO A 637 27.03 29.57 -2.73
C PRO A 637 28.24 30.49 -2.76
N LEU A 638 28.12 31.61 -3.50
CA LEU A 638 29.12 32.69 -3.52
C LEU A 638 29.44 33.18 -2.10
N THR A 639 28.44 33.25 -1.22
CA THR A 639 28.59 33.62 0.20
C THR A 639 29.49 32.66 0.98
N LEU A 640 29.44 31.36 0.69
CA LEU A 640 30.32 30.37 1.32
C LEU A 640 31.71 30.35 0.67
N GLN A 641 31.80 30.61 -0.64
CA GLN A 641 33.07 30.73 -1.36
C GLN A 641 33.89 31.96 -0.92
N GLU A 642 33.22 33.05 -0.54
CA GLU A 642 33.85 34.30 -0.07
C GLU A 642 34.25 34.26 1.41
N HIS A 643 33.86 33.23 2.16
CA HIS A 643 34.14 33.14 3.59
C HIS A 643 35.62 32.77 3.85
N PRO A 644 36.38 33.51 4.67
CA PRO A 644 37.83 33.35 4.84
C PRO A 644 38.30 31.97 5.36
N ASN A 645 37.39 31.16 5.88
CA ASN A 645 37.66 29.84 6.45
C ASN A 645 37.17 28.70 5.53
N PHE A 646 36.58 28.98 4.38
CA PHE A 646 36.15 27.99 3.41
C PHE A 646 37.32 27.60 2.50
N LYS A 647 37.58 26.30 2.35
CA LYS A 647 38.58 25.78 1.40
C LYS A 647 37.81 25.03 0.33
N GLU A 648 37.79 25.55 -0.90
CA GLU A 648 37.34 24.78 -2.05
C GLU A 648 38.23 23.53 -2.16
N THR A 649 37.63 22.36 -1.92
CA THR A 649 38.23 21.09 -2.31
C THR A 649 38.16 20.99 -3.82
N LYS A 650 39.17 21.52 -4.51
CA LYS A 650 39.50 21.01 -5.86
C LYS A 650 39.69 19.50 -5.73
N PRO A 651 39.12 18.66 -6.62
CA PRO A 651 39.47 17.26 -6.66
C PRO A 651 40.97 17.14 -6.93
N MET A 652 41.75 16.70 -5.93
CA MET A 652 43.20 16.62 -6.04
C MET A 652 43.62 15.26 -6.63
N MET A 653 43.60 15.17 -7.96
CA MET A 653 44.77 14.75 -8.75
C MET A 653 44.65 15.41 -10.11
N THR A 654 45.56 16.35 -10.40
CA THR A 654 45.64 16.92 -11.75
C THR A 654 46.25 15.89 -12.70
N LEU A 655 45.74 15.82 -13.93
CA LEU A 655 46.23 14.97 -15.01
C LEU A 655 47.75 15.07 -15.21
N LYS A 656 48.33 16.23 -14.93
CA LYS A 656 49.78 16.47 -14.93
C LYS A 656 50.55 15.65 -13.89
N ASN A 657 49.98 15.45 -12.69
CA ASN A 657 50.58 14.63 -11.62
C ASN A 657 50.38 13.14 -11.90
N TYR A 658 49.24 12.75 -12.49
CA TYR A 658 49.00 11.39 -12.94
C TYR A 658 49.94 11.00 -14.09
N GLN A 659 50.11 11.86 -15.10
CA GLN A 659 51.08 11.68 -16.20
C GLN A 659 52.54 11.71 -15.72
N LYS A 660 52.84 12.45 -14.65
CA LYS A 660 54.17 12.44 -14.02
C LYS A 660 54.44 11.12 -13.32
N LEU A 661 53.47 10.60 -12.57
CA LEU A 661 53.52 9.29 -11.91
C LEU A 661 53.60 8.14 -12.92
N ASP A 662 52.85 8.23 -14.01
CA ASP A 662 52.86 7.25 -15.10
C ASP A 662 54.21 7.28 -15.88
N GLN A 663 54.80 8.47 -16.08
CA GLN A 663 56.17 8.64 -16.62
C GLN A 663 57.27 8.16 -15.64
N GLU A 664 57.10 8.37 -14.34
CA GLU A 664 58.03 7.89 -13.31
C GLU A 664 57.96 6.37 -13.15
N LEU A 665 56.77 5.76 -13.25
CA LEU A 665 56.58 4.30 -13.25
C LEU A 665 57.15 3.64 -14.51
N SER A 666 56.90 4.20 -15.68
CA SER A 666 57.47 3.68 -16.93
C SER A 666 58.99 3.85 -16.99
N GLN A 667 59.59 4.92 -16.45
CA GLN A 667 61.06 5.02 -16.34
C GLN A 667 61.70 3.96 -15.42
N ILE A 668 60.97 3.46 -14.43
CA ILE A 668 61.43 2.39 -13.53
C ILE A 668 61.32 1.02 -14.23
N GLU A 669 60.23 0.77 -14.96
CA GLU A 669 60.03 -0.44 -15.77
C GLU A 669 61.03 -0.55 -16.95
N TYR A 670 61.49 0.58 -17.51
CA TYR A 670 62.48 0.63 -18.60
C TYR A 670 63.92 0.87 -18.12
N SER A 671 64.19 0.84 -16.82
CA SER A 671 65.57 0.91 -16.35
C SER A 671 66.35 -0.33 -16.83
N GLN A 672 67.38 -0.09 -17.64
CA GLN A 672 68.29 -1.08 -18.22
C GLN A 672 68.86 -2.06 -17.17
N PHE A 673 68.85 -1.66 -15.90
CA PHE A 673 69.29 -2.44 -14.75
C PHE A 673 68.37 -3.65 -14.44
N LEU A 674 67.04 -3.50 -14.56
CA LEU A 674 66.09 -4.60 -14.31
C LEU A 674 66.08 -5.64 -15.44
N TRP A 675 66.22 -5.18 -16.69
CA TRP A 675 66.35 -6.08 -17.84
C TRP A 675 67.68 -6.85 -17.83
N GLN A 676 68.81 -6.21 -17.47
CA GLN A 676 70.08 -6.93 -17.26
C GLN A 676 70.01 -7.91 -16.09
N PHE A 677 69.37 -7.54 -14.98
CA PHE A 677 69.22 -8.43 -13.82
C PHE A 677 68.34 -9.66 -14.13
N LEU A 678 67.31 -9.52 -14.96
CA LEU A 678 66.43 -10.62 -15.37
C LEU A 678 67.00 -11.49 -16.50
N THR A 679 67.93 -10.98 -17.31
CA THR A 679 68.53 -11.73 -18.42
C THR A 679 69.87 -12.37 -18.10
N GLU A 680 70.63 -11.85 -17.13
CA GLU A 680 71.94 -12.45 -16.75
C GLU A 680 71.83 -13.59 -15.72
N ASP A 681 70.79 -13.64 -14.87
CA ASP A 681 70.58 -14.72 -13.88
C ASP A 681 69.51 -15.76 -14.29
N GLY A 682 68.86 -15.59 -15.45
CA GLY A 682 67.86 -16.54 -15.98
C GLY A 682 68.43 -17.75 -16.73
N ASP A 683 69.74 -17.76 -17.04
CA ASP A 683 70.42 -18.88 -17.72
C ASP A 683 71.07 -19.88 -16.73
N LYS A 684 70.81 -19.73 -15.42
CA LYS A 684 71.04 -20.77 -14.41
C LYS A 684 69.92 -20.79 -13.39
N LEU A 685 68.77 -21.38 -13.75
CA LEU A 685 67.90 -22.14 -12.85
C LEU A 685 66.79 -22.88 -13.62
#